data_AF-A0A936HLF0-F1
#
_entry.id   AF-A0A936HLF0-F1
#
_cell.length_a   1.000
_cell.length_b   1.000
_cell.length_c   1.000
_cell.angle_alpha   90.00
_cell.angle_beta   90.00
_cell.angle_gamma   90.00
#
_symmetry.space_group_name_H-M   'P 1'
#
loop_
_entity.id
_entity.type
_entity.pdbx_description
1 polymer ?
#
loop_
_entity_poly.entity_id
_entity_poly.type
_entity_poly.pdbx_seq_one_letter_code
_entity_poly.pdbx_strand_id
1 'polypeptide(L)'
;MMMRTNSRTLWQRALALMAVMVVAGAAAFAQSPFSTPQRLSAEVSPTSGGYNVYLTWGWFRQNQGGMSALPDGFKIYRAEGVDSSNTGGLDFELVATLAYADAGDSANANGGFFRHVDQVSEGSYTYYVVAYGANGATSAASNWATASARPAPPTITIANGYQVRANAIVGQLFTYDVDATASNSGTVRYRVIYASGGANTPDTLGDAVNATIDSATGVISWTPTGKGKYGQANLAIKAYLQDQETVYSVLYLTISIRSCALNGVITGRIVDEQGNTLQTPVVVRAYEVLGSGQFAMRGYDSVINGVYSLPVDAGVYVVDAMGEGIVPEWYNDAATSDAAERLTMECQDTHVVNMAVKVRVPERYFSITGTVTDQETGDALAGILTAVGYDRELPPDQAARNPVIYTNYAMQQGTTSATYSFSQLSDRYNWTLRAAAMAERLQEDDRWIPIYFDNTSDPTQATHMTLTANRTINFALPKRPVFNNSISGTVQNRDGNGLSATVLAYRIAASNNTANYWSTRTAQTDAATGAYSFSNLSTGDYVLMAYSRWSNSPNDTLNWYLPGYYKEGADAVSDWFEATRISVDENTNTSGRTITLLTAAQKNGTGRIRGTVAEGAGRTIKQGPQLGGAKPIAGALVTAKTAEGEPVGAAYTNQNGEFEISGLPNGTMKLTISRVGYGAKNVEVNVEDGKAVDLPVDMKQSGTSGVETEMANTARLAVVPNPVTGNARLSFVANGTAANLTVLSLDGRVVMEQTISTVAGANSTAIDLAGVASGMYVVTLRTSNGVSATKLTVAR
;
A
#
# COMPACT_ATOMS: atom_id res chain seq x y z
N MET A 1 27.05 50.88 -40.06
CA MET A 1 26.76 52.28 -40.45
C MET A 1 26.51 53.07 -39.18
N MET A 2 26.85 54.37 -39.15
CA MET A 2 26.98 55.29 -37.99
C MET A 2 26.01 55.04 -36.80
N MET A 3 26.47 55.02 -35.53
CA MET A 3 26.79 56.18 -34.64
C MET A 3 25.57 57.10 -34.42
N ARG A 4 25.13 57.50 -33.21
CA ARG A 4 25.85 57.91 -31.96
C ARG A 4 24.86 57.86 -30.76
N THR A 5 25.24 57.45 -29.54
CA THR A 5 25.60 58.29 -28.35
C THR A 5 24.65 59.47 -28.04
N ASN A 6 24.33 59.86 -26.79
CA ASN A 6 24.89 59.46 -25.50
C ASN A 6 23.96 59.82 -24.32
N SER A 7 24.31 59.30 -23.13
CA SER A 7 23.78 59.69 -21.82
C SER A 7 23.95 61.18 -21.45
N ARG A 8 23.15 61.63 -20.46
CA ARG A 8 23.27 62.82 -19.56
C ARG A 8 22.36 64.04 -19.86
N THR A 9 21.22 64.12 -19.15
CA THR A 9 20.64 65.37 -18.60
C THR A 9 19.60 65.09 -17.48
N LEU A 10 19.89 64.13 -16.58
CA LEU A 10 19.06 63.84 -15.40
C LEU A 10 19.11 64.93 -14.29
N TRP A 11 19.61 66.13 -14.62
CA TRP A 11 19.99 67.19 -13.67
C TRP A 11 19.50 68.60 -14.07
N GLN A 12 18.53 68.71 -14.98
CA GLN A 12 17.93 70.01 -15.38
C GLN A 12 16.40 70.10 -15.26
N ARG A 13 15.75 69.12 -14.60
CA ARG A 13 14.30 69.18 -14.28
C ARG A 13 13.98 69.24 -12.78
N ALA A 14 14.99 69.42 -11.92
CA ALA A 14 14.85 69.49 -10.47
C ALA A 14 14.75 70.92 -9.89
N LEU A 15 14.61 71.95 -10.74
CA LEU A 15 14.76 73.36 -10.35
C LEU A 15 13.76 74.31 -11.03
N ALA A 16 12.55 73.82 -11.31
CA ALA A 16 11.40 74.63 -11.74
C ALA A 16 10.20 74.43 -10.79
N LEU A 17 10.50 74.28 -9.49
CA LEU A 17 9.52 74.14 -8.42
C LEU A 17 9.77 75.29 -7.43
N MET A 18 9.06 76.41 -7.64
CA MET A 18 8.70 77.50 -6.68
C MET A 18 8.50 78.85 -7.40
N ALA A 19 7.46 79.58 -6.95
CA ALA A 19 7.19 81.03 -7.18
C ALA A 19 6.80 81.43 -8.63
N VAL A 20 5.74 82.23 -8.90
CA VAL A 20 4.83 83.09 -8.11
C VAL A 20 3.41 82.97 -8.76
N MET A 21 2.26 82.72 -8.10
CA MET A 21 1.46 83.53 -7.14
C MET A 21 0.88 84.85 -7.75
N VAL A 22 -0.23 85.49 -7.36
CA VAL A 22 -1.38 85.26 -6.41
C VAL A 22 -2.66 85.77 -7.16
N VAL A 23 -3.94 85.45 -6.85
CA VAL A 23 -4.93 86.09 -5.93
C VAL A 23 -6.31 85.53 -6.38
N ALA A 24 -7.32 85.14 -5.59
CA ALA A 24 -7.47 84.88 -4.15
C ALA A 24 -8.61 83.85 -3.97
N GLY A 25 -8.66 83.17 -2.82
CA GLY A 25 -9.78 82.30 -2.47
C GLY A 25 -9.37 81.15 -1.57
N ALA A 26 -9.18 81.43 -0.28
CA ALA A 26 -9.07 80.38 0.73
C ALA A 26 -10.45 79.75 0.97
N ALA A 27 -10.93 78.96 0.02
CA ALA A 27 -11.92 77.95 0.30
C ALA A 27 -11.20 76.84 1.07
N ALA A 28 -11.53 76.67 2.35
CA ALA A 28 -11.30 75.39 3.00
C ALA A 28 -11.95 74.32 2.11
N PHE A 29 -11.23 73.24 1.79
CA PHE A 29 -11.86 72.07 1.18
C PHE A 29 -12.85 71.51 2.20
N ALA A 30 -14.10 71.95 2.10
CA ALA A 30 -15.20 71.38 2.84
C ALA A 30 -15.26 69.90 2.45
N GLN A 31 -14.89 69.03 3.38
CA GLN A 31 -15.08 67.60 3.25
C GLN A 31 -16.53 67.35 2.85
N SER A 32 -16.74 66.58 1.77
CA SER A 32 -18.08 66.46 1.17
C SER A 32 -19.10 66.08 2.25
N PRO A 33 -20.24 66.78 2.34
CA PRO A 33 -21.20 66.51 3.40
C PRO A 33 -21.88 65.14 3.26
N PHE A 34 -21.68 64.45 2.14
CA PHE A 34 -22.28 63.14 1.83
C PHE A 34 -21.24 62.02 1.92
N SER A 35 -21.61 60.90 2.56
CA SER A 35 -20.80 59.69 2.52
C SER A 35 -20.66 59.14 1.10
N THR A 36 -19.54 58.49 0.81
CA THR A 36 -19.27 57.81 -0.47
C THR A 36 -20.18 56.59 -0.63
N PRO A 37 -20.85 56.36 -1.78
CA PRO A 37 -21.52 55.10 -2.08
C PRO A 37 -20.52 53.92 -2.10
N GLN A 38 -20.92 52.75 -1.61
CA GLN A 38 -20.03 51.61 -1.39
C GLN A 38 -20.60 50.33 -1.98
N ARG A 39 -19.72 49.36 -2.27
CA ARG A 39 -20.09 48.02 -2.75
C ARG A 39 -20.94 48.08 -4.02
N LEU A 40 -20.57 48.93 -4.97
CA LEU A 40 -21.17 48.92 -6.30
C LEU A 40 -20.83 47.59 -6.97
N SER A 41 -21.85 46.89 -7.46
CA SER A 41 -21.73 45.71 -8.33
C SER A 41 -22.60 45.90 -9.57
N ALA A 42 -22.21 45.22 -10.65
CA ALA A 42 -22.90 45.23 -11.94
C ALA A 42 -23.13 43.79 -12.39
N GLU A 43 -24.38 43.40 -12.60
CA GLU A 43 -24.79 42.08 -13.11
C GLU A 43 -25.48 42.23 -14.46
N VAL A 44 -25.15 41.37 -15.42
CA VAL A 44 -25.62 41.46 -16.80
C VAL A 44 -26.69 40.42 -17.06
N SER A 45 -27.82 40.84 -17.66
CA SER A 45 -28.82 39.92 -18.22
C SER A 45 -29.19 40.33 -19.65
N PRO A 46 -29.31 39.38 -20.60
CA PRO A 46 -29.76 39.69 -21.96
C PRO A 46 -31.24 40.10 -22.00
N THR A 47 -31.61 40.95 -22.95
CA THR A 47 -33.00 41.31 -23.28
C THR A 47 -33.24 41.30 -24.79
N SER A 48 -34.50 41.49 -25.21
CA SER A 48 -34.91 41.41 -26.62
C SER A 48 -34.34 42.50 -27.55
N GLY A 49 -33.53 43.43 -27.03
CA GLY A 49 -32.93 44.53 -27.80
C GLY A 49 -31.55 44.98 -27.30
N GLY A 50 -30.90 44.22 -26.41
CA GLY A 50 -29.64 44.60 -25.77
C GLY A 50 -29.39 43.80 -24.49
N TYR A 51 -28.77 44.45 -23.52
CA TYR A 51 -28.50 43.89 -22.19
C TYR A 51 -28.92 44.87 -21.10
N ASN A 52 -29.46 44.32 -20.01
CA ASN A 52 -29.65 45.01 -18.76
C ASN A 52 -28.37 44.90 -17.94
N VAL A 53 -27.82 46.03 -17.49
CA VAL A 53 -26.83 46.06 -16.42
C VAL A 53 -27.53 46.45 -15.13
N TYR A 54 -27.76 45.46 -14.27
CA TYR A 54 -28.29 45.64 -12.93
C TYR A 54 -27.18 46.15 -12.01
N LEU A 55 -27.24 47.43 -11.70
CA LEU A 55 -26.34 48.09 -10.76
C LEU A 55 -26.95 48.04 -9.35
N THR A 56 -26.19 47.62 -8.36
CA THR A 56 -26.58 47.69 -6.95
C THR A 56 -25.47 48.26 -6.10
N TRP A 57 -25.79 49.16 -5.17
CA TRP A 57 -24.83 49.75 -4.23
C TRP A 57 -25.47 50.00 -2.86
N GLY A 58 -24.64 50.11 -1.82
CA GLY A 58 -25.04 50.59 -0.50
C GLY A 58 -24.68 52.06 -0.31
N TRP A 59 -25.50 52.80 0.43
CA TRP A 59 -25.12 54.10 0.97
C TRP A 59 -25.64 54.22 2.40
N PHE A 60 -24.77 54.59 3.33
CA PHE A 60 -25.07 54.66 4.76
C PHE A 60 -24.46 55.92 5.36
N ARG A 61 -25.18 56.57 6.28
CA ARG A 61 -24.65 57.76 6.97
C ARG A 61 -23.42 57.39 7.78
N GLN A 62 -22.35 58.16 7.61
CA GLN A 62 -21.13 58.02 8.40
C GLN A 62 -20.92 59.23 9.30
N ASN A 63 -20.25 59.02 10.44
CA ASN A 63 -19.83 60.11 11.32
C ASN A 63 -18.40 60.54 10.93
N GLN A 64 -18.28 61.66 10.22
CA GLN A 64 -17.02 62.21 9.73
C GLN A 64 -16.76 63.60 10.34
N GLY A 65 -16.59 63.66 11.67
CA GLY A 65 -16.55 64.94 12.42
C GLY A 65 -17.92 65.61 12.57
N GLY A 66 -18.98 64.86 12.26
CA GLY A 66 -20.36 65.28 12.12
C GLY A 66 -21.12 64.20 11.35
N MET A 67 -22.43 64.07 11.57
CA MET A 67 -23.22 63.08 10.84
C MET A 67 -23.42 63.55 9.40
N SER A 68 -23.03 62.73 8.41
CA SER A 68 -23.18 63.07 6.99
C SER A 68 -24.64 63.41 6.63
N ALA A 69 -24.82 64.45 5.82
CA ALA A 69 -26.11 64.87 5.31
C ALA A 69 -26.78 63.76 4.47
N LEU A 70 -28.11 63.82 4.38
CA LEU A 70 -28.85 63.03 3.41
C LEU A 70 -28.64 63.66 2.01
N PRO A 71 -28.19 62.90 1.00
CA PRO A 71 -28.11 63.40 -0.36
C PRO A 71 -29.51 63.50 -0.99
N ASP A 72 -29.66 64.41 -1.96
CA ASP A 72 -30.87 64.52 -2.78
C ASP A 72 -31.02 63.31 -3.71
N GLY A 73 -29.91 62.61 -4.01
CA GLY A 73 -29.91 61.43 -4.85
C GLY A 73 -28.52 60.91 -5.22
N PHE A 74 -28.48 60.09 -6.28
CA PHE A 74 -27.28 59.48 -6.84
C PHE A 74 -27.11 59.81 -8.32
N LYS A 75 -25.86 60.03 -8.75
CA LYS A 75 -25.47 60.12 -10.16
C LYS A 75 -24.65 58.90 -10.53
N ILE A 76 -25.04 58.24 -11.62
CA ILE A 76 -24.39 57.04 -12.14
C ILE A 76 -23.63 57.43 -13.39
N TYR A 77 -22.33 57.13 -13.39
CA TYR A 77 -21.43 57.38 -14.50
C TYR A 77 -21.01 56.05 -15.13
N ARG A 78 -20.91 56.04 -16.46
CA ARG A 78 -20.49 54.89 -17.28
C ARG A 78 -19.37 55.33 -18.20
N ALA A 79 -18.42 54.43 -18.44
CA ALA A 79 -17.49 54.51 -19.55
C ALA A 79 -17.55 53.23 -20.39
N GLU A 80 -17.26 53.35 -21.69
CA GLU A 80 -16.97 52.19 -22.53
C GLU A 80 -15.56 51.64 -22.21
N GLY A 81 -15.44 50.31 -22.20
CA GLY A 81 -14.22 49.60 -21.86
C GLY A 81 -14.14 49.15 -20.40
N VAL A 82 -13.00 48.55 -20.06
CA VAL A 82 -12.67 48.01 -18.74
C VAL A 82 -11.35 48.62 -18.29
N ASP A 83 -11.37 49.49 -17.28
CA ASP A 83 -10.14 49.92 -16.60
C ASP A 83 -9.97 49.10 -15.33
N SER A 84 -9.26 47.97 -15.48
CA SER A 84 -8.87 47.08 -14.39
C SER A 84 -7.74 47.62 -13.52
N SER A 85 -7.27 48.85 -13.77
CA SER A 85 -6.08 49.45 -13.14
C SER A 85 -6.38 50.65 -12.25
N ASN A 86 -7.63 51.13 -12.19
CA ASN A 86 -8.04 52.32 -11.44
C ASN A 86 -7.21 53.58 -11.80
N THR A 87 -6.77 53.70 -13.06
CA THR A 87 -5.88 54.80 -13.48
C THR A 87 -6.65 56.06 -13.94
N GLY A 88 -7.94 55.93 -14.22
CA GLY A 88 -8.81 57.05 -14.59
C GLY A 88 -8.66 57.47 -16.05
N GLY A 89 -8.18 56.55 -16.90
CA GLY A 89 -7.95 56.80 -18.33
C GLY A 89 -9.17 56.59 -19.23
N LEU A 90 -10.34 56.29 -18.67
CA LEU A 90 -11.59 56.17 -19.43
C LEU A 90 -12.39 57.47 -19.41
N ASP A 91 -13.11 57.75 -20.50
CA ASP A 91 -14.04 58.87 -20.59
C ASP A 91 -15.41 58.44 -20.01
N PHE A 92 -15.83 59.10 -18.93
CA PHE A 92 -17.03 58.74 -18.17
C PHE A 92 -18.18 59.73 -18.42
N GLU A 93 -19.25 59.24 -19.04
CA GLU A 93 -20.49 59.99 -19.23
C GLU A 93 -21.49 59.76 -18.08
N LEU A 94 -22.35 60.74 -17.84
CA LEU A 94 -23.45 60.65 -16.85
C LEU A 94 -24.65 59.94 -17.49
N VAL A 95 -24.92 58.69 -17.10
CA VAL A 95 -26.01 57.88 -17.67
C VAL A 95 -27.32 57.98 -16.91
N ALA A 96 -27.29 58.23 -15.60
CA ALA A 96 -28.50 58.42 -14.80
C ALA A 96 -28.30 59.39 -13.64
N THR A 97 -29.37 60.11 -13.30
CA THR A 97 -29.52 60.84 -12.04
C THR A 97 -30.82 60.37 -11.39
N LEU A 98 -30.72 59.82 -10.18
CA LEU A 98 -31.83 59.23 -9.44
C LEU A 98 -32.05 60.01 -8.16
N ALA A 99 -33.27 60.43 -7.87
CA ALA A 99 -33.60 61.02 -6.57
C ALA A 99 -33.48 59.94 -5.48
N TYR A 100 -33.20 60.36 -4.24
CA TYR A 100 -32.96 59.44 -3.12
C TYR A 100 -34.15 58.50 -2.85
N ALA A 101 -35.38 58.98 -3.08
CA ALA A 101 -36.62 58.21 -2.94
C ALA A 101 -36.83 57.17 -4.07
N ASP A 102 -36.31 57.44 -5.26
CA ASP A 102 -36.52 56.61 -6.46
C ASP A 102 -35.43 55.54 -6.62
N ALA A 103 -34.32 55.67 -5.89
CA ALA A 103 -33.13 54.85 -6.05
C ALA A 103 -33.18 53.47 -5.36
N GLY A 104 -34.19 53.15 -4.53
CA GLY A 104 -34.29 51.81 -3.95
C GLY A 104 -35.36 51.58 -2.87
N ASP A 105 -35.88 50.34 -2.84
CA ASP A 105 -36.99 49.86 -2.00
C ASP A 105 -36.72 49.87 -0.48
N SER A 106 -35.47 50.11 -0.06
CA SER A 106 -35.01 50.02 1.35
C SER A 106 -34.48 51.33 1.92
N ALA A 107 -34.67 52.45 1.20
CA ALA A 107 -34.16 53.75 1.59
C ALA A 107 -34.80 54.27 2.88
N ASN A 108 -33.99 54.60 3.89
CA ASN A 108 -34.41 55.30 5.09
C ASN A 108 -33.41 56.41 5.44
N ALA A 109 -33.74 57.25 6.42
CA ALA A 109 -32.93 58.42 6.78
C ALA A 109 -31.46 58.10 7.12
N ASN A 110 -31.13 56.88 7.56
CA ASN A 110 -29.77 56.47 7.93
C ASN A 110 -29.00 55.76 6.79
N GLY A 111 -29.67 55.44 5.68
CA GLY A 111 -29.09 54.71 4.55
C GLY A 111 -29.90 53.51 4.09
N GLY A 112 -29.39 52.78 3.11
CA GLY A 112 -30.04 51.61 2.51
C GLY A 112 -29.24 50.99 1.37
N PHE A 113 -29.86 50.04 0.69
CA PHE A 113 -29.38 49.49 -0.57
C PHE A 113 -30.22 50.02 -1.73
N PHE A 114 -29.53 50.38 -2.79
CA PHE A 114 -30.03 51.11 -3.95
C PHE A 114 -29.74 50.32 -5.22
N ARG A 115 -30.58 50.48 -6.24
CA ARG A 115 -30.53 49.73 -7.48
C ARG A 115 -30.86 50.60 -8.69
N HIS A 116 -30.25 50.28 -9.83
CA HIS A 116 -30.57 50.86 -11.13
C HIS A 116 -30.40 49.80 -12.22
N VAL A 117 -31.06 50.00 -13.36
CA VAL A 117 -30.90 49.15 -14.54
C VAL A 117 -30.53 50.04 -15.72
N ASP A 118 -29.29 49.96 -16.16
CA ASP A 118 -28.84 50.60 -17.39
C ASP A 118 -29.11 49.67 -18.59
N GLN A 119 -29.46 50.25 -19.73
CA GLN A 119 -29.71 49.52 -20.99
C GLN A 119 -28.50 49.74 -21.91
N VAL A 120 -27.81 48.66 -22.26
CA VAL A 120 -26.59 48.72 -23.08
C VAL A 120 -26.64 47.80 -24.29
N SER A 121 -25.88 48.16 -25.33
CA SER A 121 -25.59 47.29 -26.46
C SER A 121 -24.58 46.20 -26.08
N GLU A 122 -24.18 45.36 -27.04
CA GLU A 122 -23.04 44.48 -26.84
C GLU A 122 -21.77 45.32 -26.59
N GLY A 123 -21.01 44.99 -25.54
CA GLY A 123 -19.87 45.79 -25.12
C GLY A 123 -19.25 45.36 -23.80
N SER A 124 -18.28 46.14 -23.34
CA SER A 124 -17.76 46.08 -21.99
C SER A 124 -17.83 47.48 -21.39
N TYR A 125 -18.25 47.59 -20.13
CA TYR A 125 -18.58 48.87 -19.50
C TYR A 125 -17.99 48.94 -18.09
N THR A 126 -17.59 50.14 -17.66
CA THR A 126 -17.15 50.44 -16.30
C THR A 126 -18.06 51.50 -15.69
N TYR A 127 -18.50 51.30 -14.44
CA TYR A 127 -19.44 52.17 -13.75
C TYR A 127 -18.87 52.69 -12.43
N TYR A 128 -19.24 53.92 -12.05
CA TYR A 128 -19.16 54.40 -10.68
C TYR A 128 -20.39 55.24 -10.30
N VAL A 129 -20.63 55.38 -9.00
CA VAL A 129 -21.75 56.16 -8.46
C VAL A 129 -21.23 57.21 -7.47
N VAL A 130 -21.80 58.42 -7.52
CA VAL A 130 -21.64 59.47 -6.50
C VAL A 130 -22.99 59.84 -5.91
N ALA A 131 -23.01 60.17 -4.62
CA ALA A 131 -24.15 60.86 -4.01
C ALA A 131 -24.07 62.36 -4.36
N TYR A 132 -25.20 63.03 -4.53
CA TYR A 132 -25.26 64.48 -4.77
C TYR A 132 -26.29 65.17 -3.88
N GLY A 133 -26.16 66.49 -3.73
CA GLY A 133 -27.21 67.31 -3.11
C GLY A 133 -27.22 68.76 -3.57
N ALA A 134 -27.98 69.59 -2.85
CA ALA A 134 -28.25 70.98 -3.19
C ALA A 134 -26.99 71.77 -3.57
N ASN A 135 -27.14 72.66 -4.56
CA ASN A 135 -26.06 73.44 -5.18
C ASN A 135 -24.99 72.61 -5.91
N GLY A 136 -25.24 71.32 -6.18
CA GLY A 136 -24.38 70.48 -7.03
C GLY A 136 -23.19 69.83 -6.33
N ALA A 137 -23.13 69.89 -5.00
CA ALA A 137 -22.12 69.19 -4.23
C ALA A 137 -22.26 67.66 -4.38
N THR A 138 -21.13 66.94 -4.48
CA THR A 138 -21.08 65.48 -4.65
C THR A 138 -20.16 64.80 -3.65
N SER A 139 -20.40 63.52 -3.36
CA SER A 139 -19.44 62.65 -2.65
C SER A 139 -18.22 62.33 -3.52
N ALA A 140 -17.22 61.64 -2.95
CA ALA A 140 -16.28 60.87 -3.77
C ALA A 140 -17.00 59.75 -4.54
N ALA A 141 -16.35 59.20 -5.57
CA ALA A 141 -16.85 58.06 -6.34
C ALA A 141 -16.81 56.76 -5.52
N SER A 142 -17.76 55.86 -5.82
CA SER A 142 -17.74 54.48 -5.34
C SER A 142 -16.52 53.69 -5.84
N ASN A 143 -16.38 52.46 -5.36
CA ASN A 143 -15.60 51.48 -6.13
C ASN A 143 -16.18 51.36 -7.54
N TRP A 144 -15.33 51.01 -8.50
CA TRP A 144 -15.79 50.72 -9.84
C TRP A 144 -16.42 49.33 -9.92
N ALA A 145 -17.41 49.18 -10.79
CA ALA A 145 -17.99 47.91 -11.17
C ALA A 145 -17.90 47.75 -12.69
N THR A 146 -17.61 46.54 -13.16
CA THR A 146 -17.43 46.26 -14.59
C THR A 146 -18.48 45.27 -15.06
N ALA A 147 -18.97 45.46 -16.27
CA ALA A 147 -20.00 44.64 -16.90
C ALA A 147 -19.53 44.22 -18.30
N SER A 148 -19.70 42.94 -18.66
CA SER A 148 -19.47 42.47 -20.03
C SER A 148 -20.80 41.99 -20.62
N ALA A 149 -21.39 42.87 -21.42
CA ALA A 149 -22.64 42.65 -22.12
C ALA A 149 -22.35 41.91 -23.43
N ARG A 150 -22.31 40.57 -23.39
CA ARG A 150 -22.03 39.70 -24.54
C ARG A 150 -22.85 38.42 -24.48
N PRO A 151 -23.08 37.72 -25.60
CA PRO A 151 -23.76 36.44 -25.59
C PRO A 151 -22.99 35.44 -24.73
N ALA A 152 -23.70 34.65 -23.91
CA ALA A 152 -23.09 33.53 -23.23
C ALA A 152 -22.51 32.55 -24.28
N PRO A 153 -21.30 32.01 -24.08
CA PRO A 153 -20.75 31.01 -25.01
C PRO A 153 -21.69 29.79 -25.05
N PRO A 154 -21.88 29.17 -26.23
CA PRO A 154 -22.73 27.99 -26.33
C PRO A 154 -22.14 26.84 -25.50
N THR A 155 -23.03 25.98 -25.03
CA THR A 155 -22.73 24.83 -24.17
C THR A 155 -23.48 23.60 -24.66
N ILE A 156 -22.92 22.41 -24.44
CA ILE A 156 -23.58 21.12 -24.71
C ILE A 156 -24.04 20.52 -23.38
N THR A 157 -25.33 20.18 -23.29
CA THR A 157 -25.93 19.50 -22.14
C THR A 157 -26.33 18.08 -22.55
N ILE A 158 -25.98 17.09 -21.72
CA ILE A 158 -26.32 15.67 -21.91
C ILE A 158 -27.44 15.33 -20.92
N ALA A 159 -28.60 14.88 -21.41
CA ALA A 159 -29.82 14.75 -20.60
C ALA A 159 -29.68 13.75 -19.44
N ASN A 160 -29.02 12.61 -19.70
CA ASN A 160 -28.82 11.52 -18.73
C ASN A 160 -27.57 11.70 -17.83
N GLY A 161 -26.92 12.88 -17.87
CA GLY A 161 -25.70 13.17 -17.11
C GLY A 161 -24.43 12.60 -17.74
N TYR A 162 -23.32 12.66 -16.99
CA TYR A 162 -21.97 12.40 -17.49
C TYR A 162 -21.46 10.96 -17.27
N GLN A 163 -22.10 10.19 -16.40
CA GLN A 163 -21.73 8.80 -16.11
C GLN A 163 -23.00 7.94 -16.09
N VAL A 164 -23.09 6.97 -17.00
CA VAL A 164 -24.25 6.10 -17.16
C VAL A 164 -23.83 4.64 -17.11
N ARG A 165 -24.69 3.81 -16.52
CA ARG A 165 -24.53 2.35 -16.49
C ARG A 165 -25.64 1.68 -17.28
N ALA A 166 -25.27 0.72 -18.11
CA ALA A 166 -26.20 -0.04 -18.95
C ALA A 166 -25.92 -1.55 -18.86
N ASN A 167 -26.78 -2.37 -19.48
CA ASN A 167 -26.60 -3.81 -19.58
C ASN A 167 -26.75 -4.25 -21.04
N ALA A 168 -25.95 -5.23 -21.48
CA ALA A 168 -26.05 -5.87 -22.77
C ALA A 168 -25.97 -7.40 -22.60
N ILE A 169 -26.59 -8.14 -23.53
CA ILE A 169 -26.61 -9.61 -23.53
C ILE A 169 -25.90 -10.11 -24.79
N VAL A 170 -25.05 -11.13 -24.65
CA VAL A 170 -24.32 -11.73 -25.77
C VAL A 170 -25.29 -12.19 -26.87
N GLY A 171 -25.00 -11.81 -28.12
CA GLY A 171 -25.82 -12.10 -29.29
C GLY A 171 -27.06 -11.22 -29.46
N GLN A 172 -27.37 -10.29 -28.54
CA GLN A 172 -28.49 -9.36 -28.66
C GLN A 172 -28.03 -7.96 -29.04
N LEU A 173 -28.85 -7.24 -29.83
CA LEU A 173 -28.58 -5.85 -30.18
C LEU A 173 -28.79 -4.94 -28.97
N PHE A 174 -27.70 -4.32 -28.52
CA PHE A 174 -27.69 -3.22 -27.56
C PHE A 174 -27.77 -1.88 -28.30
N THR A 175 -28.65 -0.99 -27.83
CA THR A 175 -28.77 0.40 -28.32
C THR A 175 -28.79 1.37 -27.15
N TYR A 176 -28.15 2.53 -27.32
CA TYR A 176 -28.16 3.61 -26.32
C TYR A 176 -28.13 4.97 -27.01
N ASP A 177 -29.02 5.87 -26.62
CA ASP A 177 -29.05 7.26 -27.08
C ASP A 177 -28.32 8.17 -26.08
N VAL A 178 -27.39 8.98 -26.58
CA VAL A 178 -26.63 9.94 -25.76
C VAL A 178 -27.50 11.11 -25.32
N ASP A 179 -28.48 11.52 -26.13
CA ASP A 179 -29.38 12.67 -25.91
C ASP A 179 -28.65 13.93 -25.42
N ALA A 180 -28.05 14.67 -26.36
CA ALA A 180 -27.38 15.93 -26.08
C ALA A 180 -27.94 17.11 -26.89
N THR A 181 -28.06 18.26 -26.23
CA THR A 181 -28.60 19.51 -26.78
C THR A 181 -27.59 20.65 -26.64
N ALA A 182 -27.60 21.57 -27.62
CA ALA A 182 -26.81 22.80 -27.56
C ALA A 182 -27.65 23.98 -27.07
N SER A 183 -27.13 24.80 -26.16
CA SER A 183 -27.87 25.95 -25.60
C SER A 183 -28.23 27.04 -26.62
N ASN A 184 -27.54 27.07 -27.77
CA ASN A 184 -27.84 27.93 -28.92
C ASN A 184 -28.71 27.25 -29.99
N SER A 185 -29.27 26.07 -29.73
CA SER A 185 -29.99 25.22 -30.72
C SER A 185 -29.17 24.82 -31.95
N GLY A 186 -27.83 24.90 -31.89
CA GLY A 186 -26.94 24.47 -32.96
C GLY A 186 -26.89 22.94 -33.12
N THR A 187 -26.43 22.47 -34.29
CA THR A 187 -26.36 21.03 -34.59
C THR A 187 -25.29 20.34 -33.75
N VAL A 188 -25.70 19.37 -32.93
CA VAL A 188 -24.79 18.52 -32.15
C VAL A 188 -24.34 17.34 -33.01
N ARG A 189 -23.07 16.93 -32.85
CA ARG A 189 -22.47 15.75 -33.46
C ARG A 189 -21.79 14.88 -32.41
N TYR A 190 -21.63 13.60 -32.72
CA TYR A 190 -21.17 12.60 -31.76
C TYR A 190 -20.03 11.75 -32.30
N ARG A 191 -19.08 11.38 -31.43
CA ARG A 191 -18.10 10.31 -31.71
C ARG A 191 -17.61 9.63 -30.43
N VAL A 192 -17.29 8.33 -30.52
CA VAL A 192 -16.53 7.63 -29.47
C VAL A 192 -15.09 8.14 -29.50
N ILE A 193 -14.52 8.42 -28.33
CA ILE A 193 -13.13 8.86 -28.15
C ILE A 193 -12.27 7.88 -27.32
N TYR A 194 -12.90 6.90 -26.66
CA TYR A 194 -12.23 5.82 -25.93
C TYR A 194 -13.16 4.60 -25.78
N ALA A 195 -12.60 3.39 -25.76
CA ALA A 195 -13.33 2.13 -25.52
C ALA A 195 -12.43 1.07 -24.81
N SER A 196 -12.97 0.23 -23.91
CA SER A 196 -12.24 -0.90 -23.26
C SER A 196 -13.14 -1.93 -22.53
N GLY A 197 -12.63 -3.12 -22.18
CA GLY A 197 -13.20 -4.07 -21.18
C GLY A 197 -13.74 -5.48 -21.57
N GLY A 198 -14.22 -5.72 -22.80
CA GLY A 198 -15.03 -6.90 -23.18
C GLY A 198 -14.32 -7.93 -24.08
N ALA A 199 -15.02 -9.01 -24.49
CA ALA A 199 -14.42 -10.08 -25.32
C ALA A 199 -13.88 -9.59 -26.67
N ASN A 200 -14.48 -8.51 -27.18
CA ASN A 200 -13.93 -7.66 -28.21
C ASN A 200 -14.16 -6.22 -27.76
N THR A 201 -13.17 -5.64 -27.09
CA THR A 201 -13.05 -4.18 -26.94
C THR A 201 -11.62 -3.81 -27.29
N PRO A 202 -11.40 -2.73 -28.02
CA PRO A 202 -10.11 -2.48 -28.64
C PRO A 202 -9.18 -1.85 -27.62
N ASP A 203 -8.05 -2.49 -27.30
CA ASP A 203 -6.92 -1.78 -26.69
C ASP A 203 -6.21 -0.89 -27.74
N THR A 204 -6.44 -1.18 -29.03
CA THR A 204 -6.28 -0.26 -30.17
C THR A 204 -7.34 -0.56 -31.24
N LEU A 205 -7.66 0.41 -32.11
CA LEU A 205 -8.63 0.27 -33.21
C LEU A 205 -8.22 -0.85 -34.20
N GLY A 206 -8.74 -2.07 -33.97
CA GLY A 206 -8.46 -3.30 -34.72
C GLY A 206 -8.20 -4.45 -33.73
N ASP A 207 -8.98 -5.54 -33.66
CA ASP A 207 -10.05 -6.02 -34.53
C ASP A 207 -11.35 -6.36 -33.76
N ALA A 208 -12.44 -6.59 -34.51
CA ALA A 208 -13.73 -7.15 -34.08
C ALA A 208 -14.68 -6.30 -33.20
N VAL A 209 -14.70 -4.96 -33.33
CA VAL A 209 -15.70 -4.10 -32.68
C VAL A 209 -16.66 -3.43 -33.67
N ASN A 210 -17.90 -3.93 -33.72
CA ASN A 210 -19.03 -3.35 -34.48
C ASN A 210 -19.87 -2.36 -33.63
N ALA A 211 -19.29 -1.72 -32.61
CA ALA A 211 -19.98 -0.68 -31.85
C ALA A 211 -19.95 0.63 -32.64
N THR A 212 -20.98 0.89 -33.43
CA THR A 212 -21.12 2.12 -34.23
C THR A 212 -21.92 3.16 -33.47
N ILE A 213 -21.44 4.40 -33.43
CA ILE A 213 -22.26 5.57 -33.08
C ILE A 213 -22.66 6.30 -34.36
N ASP A 214 -23.95 6.59 -34.52
CA ASP A 214 -24.42 7.53 -35.53
C ASP A 214 -24.01 8.95 -35.11
N SER A 215 -23.19 9.61 -35.94
CA SER A 215 -22.64 10.94 -35.64
C SER A 215 -23.67 12.06 -35.71
N ALA A 216 -24.86 11.82 -36.29
CA ALA A 216 -25.97 12.76 -36.35
C ALA A 216 -26.93 12.60 -35.17
N THR A 217 -27.32 11.37 -34.85
CA THR A 217 -28.33 11.10 -33.80
C THR A 217 -27.74 10.84 -32.43
N GLY A 218 -26.47 10.42 -32.35
CA GLY A 218 -25.84 10.01 -31.09
C GLY A 218 -26.19 8.58 -30.66
N VAL A 219 -27.02 7.88 -31.44
CA VAL A 219 -27.42 6.49 -31.14
C VAL A 219 -26.23 5.54 -31.35
N ILE A 220 -25.87 4.86 -30.27
CA ILE A 220 -24.93 3.74 -30.24
C ILE A 220 -25.70 2.47 -30.61
N SER A 221 -25.14 1.64 -31.49
CA SER A 221 -25.62 0.29 -31.81
C SER A 221 -24.47 -0.70 -31.73
N TRP A 222 -24.66 -1.80 -31.00
CA TRP A 222 -23.63 -2.81 -30.77
C TRP A 222 -24.26 -4.18 -30.50
N THR A 223 -23.67 -5.27 -30.99
CA THR A 223 -24.04 -6.65 -30.59
C THR A 223 -22.80 -7.33 -30.01
N PRO A 224 -22.71 -7.55 -28.68
CA PRO A 224 -21.57 -8.24 -28.09
C PRO A 224 -21.54 -9.70 -28.52
N THR A 225 -20.42 -10.17 -29.07
CA THR A 225 -20.21 -11.57 -29.44
C THR A 225 -19.69 -12.43 -28.29
N GLY A 226 -19.39 -11.83 -27.14
CA GLY A 226 -18.94 -12.52 -25.93
C GLY A 226 -18.82 -11.58 -24.74
N LYS A 227 -18.91 -12.14 -23.53
CA LYS A 227 -18.84 -11.43 -22.24
C LYS A 227 -17.48 -10.80 -21.96
N GLY A 228 -16.40 -11.53 -22.28
CA GLY A 228 -15.03 -11.12 -22.01
C GLY A 228 -14.63 -11.29 -20.55
N LYS A 229 -13.33 -11.15 -20.27
CA LYS A 229 -12.75 -11.48 -18.96
C LYS A 229 -13.43 -10.75 -17.80
N TYR A 230 -13.80 -9.48 -17.97
CA TYR A 230 -14.40 -8.69 -16.88
C TYR A 230 -15.93 -8.57 -16.94
N GLY A 231 -16.56 -8.95 -18.06
CA GLY A 231 -18.01 -8.82 -18.26
C GLY A 231 -18.50 -7.37 -18.34
N GLN A 232 -17.65 -6.44 -18.80
CA GLN A 232 -17.97 -5.01 -18.88
C GLN A 232 -17.34 -4.38 -20.13
N ALA A 233 -17.99 -3.38 -20.73
CA ALA A 233 -17.38 -2.49 -21.70
C ALA A 233 -17.53 -1.04 -21.23
N ASN A 234 -16.50 -0.22 -21.37
CA ASN A 234 -16.50 1.20 -21.06
C ASN A 234 -16.31 1.99 -22.36
N LEU A 235 -17.12 3.03 -22.55
CA LEU A 235 -17.02 3.96 -23.68
C LEU A 235 -16.93 5.39 -23.14
N ALA A 236 -16.10 6.24 -23.76
CA ALA A 236 -16.22 7.69 -23.62
C ALA A 236 -16.68 8.29 -24.95
N ILE A 237 -17.76 9.05 -24.94
CA ILE A 237 -18.41 9.62 -26.11
C ILE A 237 -18.40 11.14 -26.02
N LYS A 238 -17.83 11.81 -27.04
CA LYS A 238 -17.81 13.26 -27.17
C LYS A 238 -19.05 13.70 -27.96
N ALA A 239 -19.91 14.50 -27.33
CA ALA A 239 -20.98 15.26 -27.98
C ALA A 239 -20.51 16.70 -28.17
N TYR A 240 -20.50 17.23 -29.40
CA TYR A 240 -19.88 18.51 -29.73
C TYR A 240 -20.70 19.34 -30.71
N LEU A 241 -20.59 20.66 -30.63
CA LEU A 241 -21.22 21.57 -31.58
C LEU A 241 -20.51 21.46 -32.94
N GLN A 242 -21.25 21.16 -34.01
CA GLN A 242 -20.70 20.85 -35.33
C GLN A 242 -19.74 21.94 -35.83
N ASP A 243 -20.16 23.20 -35.71
CA ASP A 243 -19.46 24.34 -36.29
C ASP A 243 -18.39 24.93 -35.34
N GLN A 244 -18.28 24.38 -34.12
CA GLN A 244 -17.31 24.81 -33.09
C GLN A 244 -16.96 23.65 -32.15
N GLU A 245 -16.17 22.67 -32.62
CA GLU A 245 -15.87 21.43 -31.89
C GLU A 245 -15.19 21.62 -30.49
N THR A 246 -14.64 22.80 -30.22
CA THR A 246 -14.15 23.17 -28.87
C THR A 246 -15.26 23.29 -27.83
N VAL A 247 -16.52 23.42 -28.26
CA VAL A 247 -17.72 23.41 -27.43
C VAL A 247 -18.27 21.98 -27.43
N TYR A 248 -18.01 21.25 -26.33
CA TYR A 248 -18.36 19.85 -26.21
C TYR A 248 -18.66 19.42 -24.77
N SER A 249 -19.26 18.24 -24.65
CA SER A 249 -19.46 17.50 -23.41
C SER A 249 -19.07 16.03 -23.63
N VAL A 250 -18.78 15.28 -22.56
CA VAL A 250 -18.35 13.87 -22.63
C VAL A 250 -19.20 13.00 -21.73
N LEU A 251 -19.84 11.99 -22.32
CA LEU A 251 -20.50 10.90 -21.59
C LEU A 251 -19.51 9.75 -21.39
N TYR A 252 -19.45 9.21 -20.18
CA TYR A 252 -18.82 7.93 -19.87
C TYR A 252 -19.92 6.87 -19.66
N LEU A 253 -19.91 5.83 -20.49
CA LEU A 253 -20.90 4.75 -20.48
C LEU A 253 -20.24 3.41 -20.12
N THR A 254 -20.65 2.81 -18.99
CA THR A 254 -20.22 1.46 -18.58
C THR A 254 -21.35 0.47 -18.83
N ILE A 255 -21.14 -0.47 -19.73
CA ILE A 255 -22.09 -1.50 -20.15
C ILE A 255 -21.69 -2.83 -19.49
N SER A 256 -22.51 -3.38 -18.62
CA SER A 256 -22.30 -4.73 -18.08
C SER A 256 -22.78 -5.77 -19.10
N ILE A 257 -21.87 -6.66 -19.53
CA ILE A 257 -22.13 -7.68 -20.54
C ILE A 257 -22.45 -8.99 -19.82
N ARG A 258 -23.57 -9.62 -20.18
CA ARG A 258 -23.99 -10.93 -19.63
C ARG A 258 -24.04 -11.96 -20.74
N SER A 259 -23.65 -13.20 -20.45
CA SER A 259 -23.88 -14.33 -21.34
C SER A 259 -25.38 -14.65 -21.47
N CYS A 260 -26.11 -14.54 -20.36
CA CYS A 260 -27.50 -14.96 -20.26
C CYS A 260 -28.50 -13.79 -20.17
N ALA A 261 -29.66 -13.94 -20.82
CA ALA A 261 -30.82 -13.07 -20.60
C ALA A 261 -31.53 -13.38 -19.27
N LEU A 262 -31.48 -14.65 -18.84
CA LEU A 262 -31.96 -15.13 -17.55
C LEU A 262 -30.81 -15.91 -16.90
N ASN A 263 -30.39 -15.46 -15.72
CA ASN A 263 -29.31 -16.05 -14.94
C ASN A 263 -29.61 -17.53 -14.59
N GLY A 264 -28.56 -18.34 -14.43
CA GLY A 264 -28.66 -19.56 -13.62
C GLY A 264 -28.71 -19.22 -12.13
N VAL A 265 -28.93 -20.22 -11.27
CA VAL A 265 -29.05 -20.05 -9.83
C VAL A 265 -28.18 -21.06 -9.08
N ILE A 266 -27.31 -20.58 -8.19
CA ILE A 266 -26.69 -21.42 -7.17
C ILE A 266 -27.54 -21.27 -5.91
N THR A 267 -28.18 -22.34 -5.47
CA THR A 267 -29.02 -22.37 -4.26
C THR A 267 -28.52 -23.45 -3.32
N GLY A 268 -28.90 -23.40 -2.05
CA GLY A 268 -28.62 -24.49 -1.14
C GLY A 268 -28.96 -24.17 0.29
N ARG A 269 -28.57 -25.09 1.16
CA ARG A 269 -28.76 -24.99 2.60
C ARG A 269 -27.40 -24.88 3.31
N ILE A 270 -27.30 -23.93 4.23
CA ILE A 270 -26.22 -23.83 5.20
C ILE A 270 -26.74 -24.30 6.57
N VAL A 271 -26.00 -25.21 7.19
CA VAL A 271 -26.22 -25.73 8.54
C VAL A 271 -24.92 -25.64 9.34
N ASP A 272 -24.95 -25.90 10.65
CA ASP A 272 -23.71 -26.18 11.39
C ASP A 272 -23.18 -27.60 11.09
N GLU A 273 -21.95 -27.90 11.52
CA GLU A 273 -21.32 -29.24 11.45
C GLU A 273 -22.16 -30.36 12.13
N GLN A 274 -23.16 -30.02 12.95
CA GLN A 274 -24.07 -30.97 13.60
C GLN A 274 -25.45 -31.06 12.88
N GLY A 275 -25.64 -30.32 11.78
CA GLY A 275 -26.85 -30.31 10.96
C GLY A 275 -27.96 -29.34 11.42
N ASN A 276 -27.72 -28.51 12.45
CA ASN A 276 -28.72 -27.58 12.95
C ASN A 276 -28.79 -26.28 12.11
N THR A 277 -29.90 -25.55 12.25
CA THR A 277 -30.06 -24.22 11.65
C THR A 277 -29.25 -23.17 12.42
N LEU A 278 -28.39 -22.46 11.68
CA LEU A 278 -27.57 -21.37 12.22
C LEU A 278 -28.42 -20.27 12.89
N GLN A 279 -27.92 -19.76 14.01
CA GLN A 279 -28.49 -18.62 14.75
C GLN A 279 -27.72 -17.31 14.50
N THR A 280 -26.78 -17.32 13.54
CA THR A 280 -25.91 -16.19 13.21
C THR A 280 -26.08 -15.83 11.73
N PRO A 281 -26.00 -14.53 11.34
CA PRO A 281 -26.04 -14.14 9.93
C PRO A 281 -24.87 -14.74 9.16
N VAL A 282 -25.18 -15.37 8.03
CA VAL A 282 -24.21 -15.86 7.04
C VAL A 282 -24.56 -15.27 5.68
N VAL A 283 -23.53 -14.96 4.92
CA VAL A 283 -23.60 -14.57 3.51
C VAL A 283 -22.87 -15.63 2.71
N VAL A 284 -23.50 -16.12 1.64
CA VAL A 284 -22.86 -16.99 0.65
C VAL A 284 -22.48 -16.12 -0.55
N ARG A 285 -21.30 -16.32 -1.12
CA ARG A 285 -20.79 -15.53 -2.25
C ARG A 285 -20.30 -16.42 -3.37
N ALA A 286 -20.56 -16.00 -4.61
CA ALA A 286 -20.14 -16.70 -5.82
C ALA A 286 -19.08 -15.88 -6.57
N TYR A 287 -17.94 -16.51 -6.82
CA TYR A 287 -16.78 -15.92 -7.50
C TYR A 287 -16.56 -16.59 -8.86
N GLU A 288 -16.73 -15.83 -9.93
CA GLU A 288 -16.40 -16.29 -11.29
C GLU A 288 -14.88 -16.39 -11.44
N VAL A 289 -14.43 -17.52 -11.98
CA VAL A 289 -13.03 -17.83 -12.27
C VAL A 289 -12.66 -17.21 -13.61
N LEU A 290 -11.70 -16.27 -13.61
CA LEU A 290 -11.30 -15.49 -14.79
C LEU A 290 -9.99 -15.99 -15.43
N GLY A 291 -9.48 -17.14 -14.96
CA GLY A 291 -8.19 -17.71 -15.32
C GLY A 291 -7.03 -17.21 -14.44
N SER A 292 -5.91 -17.94 -14.41
CA SER A 292 -4.66 -17.54 -13.73
C SER A 292 -4.82 -17.10 -12.27
N GLY A 293 -5.56 -17.87 -11.46
CA GLY A 293 -5.81 -17.54 -10.04
C GLY A 293 -6.65 -16.27 -9.81
N GLN A 294 -7.23 -15.67 -10.86
CA GLN A 294 -8.06 -14.49 -10.74
C GLN A 294 -9.54 -14.85 -10.59
N PHE A 295 -10.18 -14.19 -9.63
CA PHE A 295 -11.58 -14.39 -9.26
C PHE A 295 -12.31 -13.04 -9.24
N ALA A 296 -13.58 -13.03 -9.65
CA ALA A 296 -14.44 -11.86 -9.52
C ALA A 296 -15.77 -12.24 -8.86
N MET A 297 -16.11 -11.58 -7.75
CA MET A 297 -17.41 -11.76 -7.11
C MET A 297 -18.52 -11.31 -8.08
N ARG A 298 -19.47 -12.20 -8.38
CA ARG A 298 -20.62 -11.90 -9.27
C ARG A 298 -21.96 -11.95 -8.57
N GLY A 299 -22.04 -12.59 -7.41
CA GLY A 299 -23.24 -12.65 -6.59
C GLY A 299 -22.90 -12.84 -5.12
N TYR A 300 -23.76 -12.34 -4.26
CA TYR A 300 -23.81 -12.68 -2.84
C TYR A 300 -25.28 -12.68 -2.40
N ASP A 301 -25.61 -13.46 -1.37
CA ASP A 301 -26.94 -13.57 -0.80
C ASP A 301 -26.85 -13.86 0.69
N SER A 302 -27.81 -13.36 1.47
CA SER A 302 -27.89 -13.62 2.91
C SER A 302 -28.68 -14.89 3.16
N VAL A 303 -28.13 -15.76 4.00
CA VAL A 303 -28.77 -17.01 4.39
C VAL A 303 -29.96 -16.72 5.30
N ILE A 304 -31.17 -17.00 4.83
CA ILE A 304 -32.42 -16.82 5.56
C ILE A 304 -32.99 -18.19 5.90
N ASN A 305 -33.23 -18.46 7.19
CA ASN A 305 -33.67 -19.78 7.69
C ASN A 305 -32.78 -20.95 7.25
N GLY A 306 -31.48 -20.70 7.06
CA GLY A 306 -30.52 -21.68 6.57
C GLY A 306 -30.52 -21.88 5.05
N VAL A 307 -31.27 -21.11 4.25
CA VAL A 307 -31.35 -21.25 2.79
C VAL A 307 -30.88 -19.97 2.09
N TYR A 308 -30.28 -20.12 0.90
CA TYR A 308 -29.85 -19.01 0.03
C TYR A 308 -30.12 -19.31 -1.45
N SER A 309 -30.14 -18.28 -2.29
CA SER A 309 -30.41 -18.35 -3.73
C SER A 309 -29.67 -17.24 -4.50
N LEU A 310 -28.51 -17.58 -5.07
CA LEU A 310 -27.62 -16.70 -5.83
C LEU A 310 -27.88 -16.75 -7.34
N PRO A 311 -28.51 -15.74 -7.96
CA PRO A 311 -28.62 -15.67 -9.42
C PRO A 311 -27.28 -15.28 -10.04
N VAL A 312 -26.67 -16.17 -10.83
CA VAL A 312 -25.37 -15.96 -11.50
C VAL A 312 -25.48 -16.13 -13.02
N ASP A 313 -24.62 -15.41 -13.76
CA ASP A 313 -24.49 -15.56 -15.21
C ASP A 313 -23.76 -16.87 -15.56
N ALA A 314 -23.78 -17.30 -16.82
CA ALA A 314 -23.01 -18.50 -17.21
C ALA A 314 -21.49 -18.25 -17.04
N GLY A 315 -20.78 -19.28 -16.57
CA GLY A 315 -19.36 -19.21 -16.22
C GLY A 315 -18.93 -20.29 -15.22
N VAL A 316 -17.64 -20.34 -14.87
CA VAL A 316 -17.11 -21.25 -13.85
C VAL A 316 -16.98 -20.51 -12.52
N TYR A 317 -17.50 -21.08 -11.44
CA TYR A 317 -17.60 -20.44 -10.13
C TYR A 317 -16.95 -21.26 -9.02
N VAL A 318 -16.44 -20.56 -8.00
CA VAL A 318 -16.21 -21.12 -6.66
C VAL A 318 -17.05 -20.35 -5.65
N VAL A 319 -17.47 -21.02 -4.58
CA VAL A 319 -18.45 -20.50 -3.60
C VAL A 319 -17.87 -20.56 -2.20
N ASP A 320 -18.12 -19.51 -1.40
CA ASP A 320 -17.76 -19.46 0.02
C ASP A 320 -18.93 -19.03 0.90
N ALA A 321 -18.90 -19.48 2.15
CA ALA A 321 -19.82 -19.07 3.21
C ALA A 321 -19.04 -18.27 4.26
N MET A 322 -19.57 -17.10 4.64
CA MET A 322 -18.94 -16.23 5.62
C MET A 322 -19.95 -15.52 6.53
N GLY A 323 -19.53 -15.24 7.76
CA GLY A 323 -20.30 -14.48 8.76
C GLY A 323 -19.47 -14.30 10.02
N GLU A 324 -19.82 -13.34 10.88
CA GLU A 324 -19.04 -13.10 12.11
C GLU A 324 -19.07 -14.28 13.08
N GLY A 325 -20.20 -15.02 13.14
CA GLY A 325 -20.38 -16.17 14.01
C GLY A 325 -19.96 -17.52 13.42
N ILE A 326 -19.31 -17.55 12.25
CA ILE A 326 -18.80 -18.80 11.64
C ILE A 326 -17.32 -18.64 11.25
N VAL A 327 -16.61 -19.76 11.14
CA VAL A 327 -15.30 -19.78 10.46
C VAL A 327 -15.59 -19.73 8.95
N PRO A 328 -15.07 -18.74 8.20
CA PRO A 328 -15.28 -18.68 6.76
C PRO A 328 -14.66 -19.90 6.06
N GLU A 329 -15.41 -20.49 5.14
CA GLU A 329 -15.01 -21.70 4.42
C GLU A 329 -15.49 -21.67 2.96
N TRP A 330 -14.76 -22.37 2.09
CA TRP A 330 -15.14 -22.57 0.70
C TRP A 330 -15.82 -23.93 0.53
N TYR A 331 -16.65 -24.04 -0.51
CA TYR A 331 -17.44 -25.24 -0.79
C TYR A 331 -16.60 -26.54 -0.85
N ASN A 332 -17.14 -27.61 -0.26
CA ASN A 332 -16.48 -28.88 0.08
C ASN A 332 -15.28 -28.73 1.02
N ASP A 333 -15.49 -28.10 2.17
CA ASP A 333 -14.55 -27.95 3.29
C ASP A 333 -13.18 -27.38 2.87
N ALA A 334 -13.17 -26.57 1.82
CA ALA A 334 -11.96 -26.04 1.21
C ALA A 334 -11.46 -24.82 1.97
N ALA A 335 -10.20 -24.87 2.41
CA ALA A 335 -9.58 -23.78 3.16
C ALA A 335 -9.28 -22.51 2.32
N THR A 336 -9.25 -22.63 0.98
CA THR A 336 -8.93 -21.54 0.05
C THR A 336 -9.76 -21.64 -1.24
N SER A 337 -9.93 -20.51 -1.94
CA SER A 337 -10.59 -20.42 -3.25
C SER A 337 -9.97 -21.33 -4.31
N ASP A 338 -8.67 -21.60 -4.21
CA ASP A 338 -7.92 -22.41 -5.17
C ASP A 338 -8.20 -23.91 -5.00
N ALA A 339 -8.55 -24.33 -3.78
CA ALA A 339 -8.89 -25.71 -3.42
C ALA A 339 -10.40 -26.01 -3.47
N ALA A 340 -11.24 -24.99 -3.67
CA ALA A 340 -12.69 -25.10 -3.71
C ALA A 340 -13.19 -25.84 -4.97
N GLU A 341 -14.31 -26.56 -4.84
CA GLU A 341 -14.95 -27.18 -6.02
C GLU A 341 -15.41 -26.11 -7.02
N ARG A 342 -15.17 -26.39 -8.31
CA ARG A 342 -15.49 -25.51 -9.43
C ARG A 342 -16.83 -25.89 -10.05
N LEU A 343 -17.81 -25.02 -9.89
CA LEU A 343 -19.16 -25.17 -10.44
C LEU A 343 -19.21 -24.57 -11.84
N THR A 344 -19.53 -25.35 -12.87
CA THR A 344 -19.73 -24.83 -14.22
C THR A 344 -21.21 -24.52 -14.41
N MET A 345 -21.57 -23.23 -14.46
CA MET A 345 -22.93 -22.75 -14.58
C MET A 345 -23.27 -22.46 -16.04
N GLU A 346 -24.38 -23.03 -16.53
CA GLU A 346 -25.00 -22.67 -17.81
C GLU A 346 -26.18 -21.70 -17.61
N CYS A 347 -26.68 -21.11 -18.70
CA CYS A 347 -27.82 -20.19 -18.64
C CYS A 347 -29.10 -20.90 -18.16
N GLN A 348 -29.80 -20.28 -17.21
CA GLN A 348 -31.01 -20.83 -16.55
C GLN A 348 -30.80 -22.12 -15.74
N ASP A 349 -29.56 -22.60 -15.59
CA ASP A 349 -29.25 -23.79 -14.82
C ASP A 349 -29.46 -23.59 -13.31
N THR A 350 -29.63 -24.66 -12.54
CA THR A 350 -29.79 -24.61 -11.08
C THR A 350 -28.89 -25.63 -10.38
N HIS A 351 -27.85 -25.13 -9.72
CA HIS A 351 -26.95 -25.95 -8.89
C HIS A 351 -27.37 -25.90 -7.43
N VAL A 352 -27.39 -27.06 -6.77
CA VAL A 352 -27.66 -27.21 -5.33
C VAL A 352 -26.35 -27.43 -4.57
N VAL A 353 -25.97 -26.47 -3.73
CA VAL A 353 -24.67 -26.37 -3.05
C VAL A 353 -24.93 -26.23 -1.54
N ASN A 354 -24.93 -27.35 -0.83
CA ASN A 354 -25.13 -27.39 0.63
C ASN A 354 -23.80 -27.34 1.36
N MET A 355 -23.73 -26.63 2.48
CA MET A 355 -22.50 -26.50 3.30
C MET A 355 -22.83 -26.68 4.79
N ALA A 356 -21.86 -27.21 5.55
CA ALA A 356 -21.99 -27.48 6.98
C ALA A 356 -20.89 -26.72 7.73
N VAL A 357 -21.16 -25.45 8.04
CA VAL A 357 -20.14 -24.50 8.50
C VAL A 357 -19.78 -24.70 9.97
N LYS A 358 -18.50 -24.52 10.29
CA LYS A 358 -18.07 -24.46 11.69
C LYS A 358 -18.54 -23.16 12.36
N VAL A 359 -19.44 -23.28 13.32
CA VAL A 359 -19.89 -22.16 14.16
C VAL A 359 -18.81 -21.76 15.15
N ARG A 360 -18.56 -20.45 15.29
CA ARG A 360 -17.59 -19.94 16.27
C ARG A 360 -18.15 -20.02 17.68
N VAL A 361 -17.30 -20.46 18.60
CA VAL A 361 -17.59 -20.36 20.03
C VAL A 361 -17.63 -18.88 20.45
N PRO A 362 -18.52 -18.47 21.39
CA PRO A 362 -18.55 -17.10 21.88
C PRO A 362 -17.20 -16.64 22.43
N GLU A 363 -16.73 -15.50 21.94
CA GLU A 363 -15.42 -14.92 22.32
C GLU A 363 -15.36 -14.57 23.81
N ARG A 364 -14.22 -14.84 24.46
CA ARG A 364 -13.94 -14.39 25.82
C ARG A 364 -12.88 -13.30 25.79
N TYR A 365 -13.16 -12.22 26.51
CA TYR A 365 -12.33 -11.02 26.53
C TYR A 365 -11.47 -10.96 27.79
N PHE A 366 -10.19 -10.69 27.61
CA PHE A 366 -9.18 -10.61 28.64
C PHE A 366 -8.48 -9.25 28.61
N SER A 367 -7.72 -8.94 29.66
CA SER A 367 -6.84 -7.77 29.73
C SER A 367 -5.37 -8.14 29.85
N ILE A 368 -4.52 -7.32 29.24
CA ILE A 368 -3.08 -7.33 29.49
C ILE A 368 -2.69 -5.96 30.04
N THR A 369 -2.08 -5.94 31.23
CA THR A 369 -1.50 -4.75 31.84
C THR A 369 0.00 -4.90 32.00
N GLY A 370 0.71 -3.83 32.35
CA GLY A 370 2.10 -3.93 32.76
C GLY A 370 2.84 -2.61 32.71
N THR A 371 4.16 -2.68 32.81
CA THR A 371 5.06 -1.53 32.81
C THR A 371 6.04 -1.55 31.64
N VAL A 372 6.62 -0.38 31.32
CA VAL A 372 7.78 -0.24 30.44
C VAL A 372 8.89 0.47 31.21
N THR A 373 10.10 -0.06 31.21
CA THR A 373 11.26 0.48 31.94
C THR A 373 12.56 0.44 31.14
N ASP A 374 13.54 1.23 31.57
CA ASP A 374 14.95 1.08 31.21
C ASP A 374 15.44 -0.28 31.70
N GLN A 375 16.08 -1.08 30.84
CA GLN A 375 16.66 -2.38 31.23
C GLN A 375 17.89 -2.24 32.15
N GLU A 376 18.63 -1.14 32.06
CA GLU A 376 19.85 -0.90 32.82
C GLU A 376 19.57 -0.27 34.19
N THR A 377 18.75 0.79 34.24
CA THR A 377 18.47 1.51 35.49
C THR A 377 17.19 1.07 36.20
N GLY A 378 16.25 0.45 35.48
CA GLY A 378 14.90 0.16 35.97
C GLY A 378 13.94 1.36 35.97
N ASP A 379 14.38 2.54 35.50
CA ASP A 379 13.55 3.75 35.47
C ASP A 379 12.32 3.58 34.58
N ALA A 380 11.20 4.21 34.95
CA ALA A 380 9.97 4.17 34.18
C ALA A 380 10.13 4.87 32.81
N LEU A 381 9.86 4.14 31.72
CA LEU A 381 9.91 4.68 30.36
C LEU A 381 8.50 4.90 29.79
N ALA A 382 8.25 6.14 29.42
CA ALA A 382 7.21 6.50 28.46
C ALA A 382 7.32 5.61 27.20
N GLY A 383 6.23 4.98 26.76
CA GLY A 383 6.29 4.01 25.66
C GLY A 383 5.00 3.82 24.85
N ILE A 384 5.17 3.38 23.60
CA ILE A 384 4.09 2.92 22.72
C ILE A 384 4.07 1.38 22.77
N LEU A 385 2.88 0.79 22.90
CA LEU A 385 2.69 -0.64 22.82
C LEU A 385 1.72 -1.00 21.71
N THR A 386 1.99 -2.12 21.05
CA THR A 386 1.16 -2.66 19.99
C THR A 386 0.83 -4.12 20.30
N ALA A 387 -0.45 -4.47 20.29
CA ALA A 387 -0.95 -5.84 20.35
C ALA A 387 -1.53 -6.20 18.97
N VAL A 388 -0.95 -7.20 18.32
CA VAL A 388 -1.37 -7.71 17.00
C VAL A 388 -1.98 -9.09 17.17
N GLY A 389 -3.25 -9.24 16.83
CA GLY A 389 -4.02 -10.47 16.96
C GLY A 389 -4.24 -11.14 15.61
N TYR A 390 -3.84 -12.41 15.50
CA TYR A 390 -4.07 -13.26 14.34
C TYR A 390 -5.15 -14.30 14.68
N ASP A 391 -6.23 -14.38 13.88
CA ASP A 391 -7.37 -15.30 14.15
C ASP A 391 -6.89 -16.76 14.16
N ARG A 392 -7.06 -17.47 15.27
CA ARG A 392 -6.54 -18.84 15.45
C ARG A 392 -7.20 -19.86 14.52
N GLU A 393 -8.40 -19.55 14.01
CA GLU A 393 -9.23 -20.49 13.26
C GLU A 393 -9.07 -20.32 11.74
N LEU A 394 -8.29 -19.32 11.30
CA LEU A 394 -7.95 -19.11 9.90
C LEU A 394 -6.59 -19.73 9.55
N PRO A 395 -6.36 -20.13 8.29
CA PRO A 395 -5.03 -20.45 7.79
C PRO A 395 -4.03 -19.31 8.03
N PRO A 396 -2.74 -19.59 8.30
CA PRO A 396 -1.76 -18.56 8.69
C PRO A 396 -1.62 -17.41 7.69
N ASP A 397 -1.76 -17.68 6.39
CA ASP A 397 -1.66 -16.66 5.33
C ASP A 397 -2.90 -15.76 5.28
N GLN A 398 -4.10 -16.28 5.59
CA GLN A 398 -5.32 -15.48 5.72
C GLN A 398 -5.31 -14.65 7.00
N ALA A 399 -4.92 -15.27 8.14
CA ALA A 399 -4.79 -14.59 9.41
C ALA A 399 -3.79 -13.43 9.34
N ALA A 400 -2.68 -13.59 8.61
CA ALA A 400 -1.67 -12.57 8.41
C ALA A 400 -2.10 -11.40 7.50
N ARG A 401 -3.10 -11.58 6.62
CA ARG A 401 -3.64 -10.50 5.78
C ARG A 401 -4.57 -9.56 6.53
N ASN A 402 -5.35 -10.09 7.48
CA ASN A 402 -6.36 -9.35 8.24
C ASN A 402 -6.11 -9.41 9.76
N PRO A 403 -4.95 -8.96 10.27
CA PRO A 403 -4.68 -8.93 11.70
C PRO A 403 -5.47 -7.81 12.39
N VAL A 404 -5.94 -8.05 13.61
CA VAL A 404 -6.47 -7.00 14.49
C VAL A 404 -5.31 -6.31 15.19
N ILE A 405 -5.22 -4.98 15.09
CA ILE A 405 -4.12 -4.20 15.69
C ILE A 405 -4.70 -3.22 16.71
N TYR A 406 -4.26 -3.36 17.96
CA TYR A 406 -4.50 -2.38 19.02
C TYR A 406 -3.21 -1.67 19.40
N THR A 407 -3.27 -0.36 19.55
CA THR A 407 -2.16 0.47 20.06
C THR A 407 -2.57 1.07 21.40
N ASN A 408 -1.63 1.09 22.34
CA ASN A 408 -1.81 1.68 23.68
C ASN A 408 -0.52 2.42 24.08
N TYR A 409 -0.58 3.17 25.18
CA TYR A 409 0.52 4.02 25.62
C TYR A 409 0.85 3.75 27.08
N ALA A 410 2.10 3.40 27.36
CA ALA A 410 2.65 3.47 28.71
C ALA A 410 2.91 4.94 29.05
N MET A 411 1.93 5.60 29.66
CA MET A 411 2.08 6.98 30.10
C MET A 411 2.74 7.03 31.48
N GLN A 412 3.77 7.87 31.59
CA GLN A 412 4.51 8.09 32.82
C GLN A 412 3.69 8.93 33.80
N GLN A 413 3.32 8.37 34.96
CA GLN A 413 2.70 9.11 36.07
C GLN A 413 3.72 9.32 37.19
N GLY A 414 4.27 10.53 37.28
CA GLY A 414 5.37 10.85 38.19
C GLY A 414 6.68 10.17 37.78
N THR A 415 7.62 10.01 38.71
CA THR A 415 8.96 9.46 38.41
C THR A 415 9.05 7.94 38.44
N THR A 416 8.02 7.22 38.91
CA THR A 416 8.16 5.83 39.37
C THR A 416 7.33 4.78 38.62
N SER A 417 6.41 5.15 37.71
CA SER A 417 5.72 4.16 36.88
C SER A 417 5.26 4.71 35.54
N ALA A 418 5.48 3.91 34.49
CA ALA A 418 4.89 4.08 33.17
C ALA A 418 4.12 2.79 32.89
N THR A 419 2.79 2.86 32.95
CA THR A 419 1.91 1.69 32.92
C THR A 419 0.99 1.71 31.71
N TYR A 420 0.68 0.55 31.16
CA TYR A 420 -0.22 0.38 30.03
C TYR A 420 -1.32 -0.63 30.35
N SER A 421 -2.42 -0.59 29.57
CA SER A 421 -3.52 -1.53 29.69
C SER A 421 -4.23 -1.73 28.36
N PHE A 422 -4.16 -2.93 27.81
CA PHE A 422 -5.09 -3.40 26.78
C PHE A 422 -6.30 -4.05 27.46
N SER A 423 -7.46 -3.44 27.32
CA SER A 423 -8.76 -4.05 27.65
C SER A 423 -9.38 -4.67 26.40
N GLN A 424 -10.21 -5.70 26.59
CA GLN A 424 -10.99 -6.37 25.54
C GLN A 424 -10.17 -7.12 24.48
N LEU A 425 -9.07 -7.78 24.87
CA LEU A 425 -8.36 -8.71 23.98
C LEU A 425 -9.09 -10.06 23.95
N SER A 426 -9.63 -10.42 22.79
CA SER A 426 -10.38 -11.65 22.56
C SER A 426 -9.48 -12.90 22.49
N ASP A 427 -9.92 -14.03 23.06
CA ASP A 427 -9.25 -15.33 22.95
C ASP A 427 -9.39 -16.01 21.59
N ARG A 428 -10.19 -15.47 20.67
CA ARG A 428 -10.17 -15.86 19.25
C ARG A 428 -8.79 -15.70 18.62
N TYR A 429 -8.04 -14.68 19.04
CA TYR A 429 -6.77 -14.33 18.43
C TYR A 429 -5.57 -14.90 19.20
N ASN A 430 -4.51 -15.19 18.46
CA ASN A 430 -3.16 -15.34 18.95
C ASN A 430 -2.47 -13.96 18.94
N TRP A 431 -2.13 -13.44 20.13
CA TRP A 431 -1.64 -12.08 20.32
C TRP A 431 -0.12 -12.00 20.35
N THR A 432 0.47 -11.16 19.51
CA THR A 432 1.85 -10.69 19.63
C THR A 432 1.85 -9.30 20.25
N LEU A 433 2.67 -9.09 21.29
CA LEU A 433 2.87 -7.77 21.89
C LEU A 433 4.26 -7.23 21.56
N ARG A 434 4.33 -5.93 21.29
CA ARG A 434 5.54 -5.13 21.09
C ARG A 434 5.52 -3.90 21.99
N ALA A 435 6.67 -3.51 22.53
CA ALA A 435 6.88 -2.23 23.20
C ALA A 435 8.04 -1.47 22.55
N ALA A 436 7.87 -0.15 22.42
CA ALA A 436 8.89 0.81 22.01
C ALA A 436 8.86 2.02 22.97
N ALA A 437 10.00 2.64 23.24
CA ALA A 437 10.02 3.89 24.00
C ALA A 437 9.44 5.05 23.16
N MET A 438 8.82 6.04 23.80
CA MET A 438 8.26 7.20 23.13
C MET A 438 9.01 8.49 23.49
N ALA A 439 9.30 9.29 22.47
CA ALA A 439 9.81 10.64 22.61
C ALA A 439 8.65 11.64 22.80
N GLU A 440 8.97 12.86 23.24
CA GLU A 440 8.01 13.94 23.60
C GLU A 440 7.01 14.35 22.50
N ARG A 441 7.19 13.87 21.26
CA ARG A 441 6.32 14.16 20.09
C ARG A 441 5.50 12.96 19.60
N LEU A 442 5.22 11.97 20.46
CA LEU A 442 4.49 10.73 20.10
C LEU A 442 5.17 9.93 18.96
N GLN A 443 6.49 9.99 18.89
CA GLN A 443 7.34 9.23 17.96
C GLN A 443 8.14 8.19 18.74
N GLU A 444 8.56 7.10 18.09
CA GLU A 444 9.47 6.14 18.73
C GLU A 444 10.82 6.80 19.02
N ASP A 445 11.33 6.63 20.24
CA ASP A 445 12.64 7.14 20.64
C ASP A 445 13.74 6.19 20.16
N ASP A 446 14.51 6.63 19.17
CA ASP A 446 15.62 5.87 18.58
C ASP A 446 16.79 5.61 19.56
N ARG A 447 16.74 6.11 20.81
CA ARG A 447 17.70 5.71 21.86
C ARG A 447 17.44 4.31 22.40
N TRP A 448 16.27 3.72 22.17
CA TRP A 448 15.88 2.42 22.72
C TRP A 448 15.72 1.37 21.62
N ILE A 449 15.93 0.11 21.98
CA ILE A 449 15.64 -1.04 21.13
C ILE A 449 14.18 -1.48 21.42
N PRO A 450 13.26 -1.39 20.46
CA PRO A 450 11.93 -1.99 20.61
C PRO A 450 12.04 -3.51 20.74
N ILE A 451 11.25 -4.09 21.63
CA ILE A 451 11.20 -5.53 21.88
C ILE A 451 9.77 -6.05 21.81
N TYR A 452 9.65 -7.32 21.45
CA TYR A 452 8.44 -8.10 21.52
C TYR A 452 8.36 -8.86 22.84
N PHE A 453 7.18 -9.38 23.16
CA PHE A 453 7.00 -10.26 24.31
C PHE A 453 7.97 -11.45 24.24
N ASP A 454 8.47 -11.87 25.41
CA ASP A 454 9.59 -12.81 25.58
C ASP A 454 10.98 -12.25 25.17
N ASN A 455 11.15 -10.92 25.27
CA ASN A 455 12.42 -10.18 25.16
C ASN A 455 13.21 -10.36 23.85
N THR A 456 12.52 -10.69 22.74
CA THR A 456 13.13 -10.70 21.41
C THR A 456 12.99 -9.36 20.69
N SER A 457 14.03 -8.90 19.99
CA SER A 457 13.95 -7.76 19.06
C SER A 457 13.69 -8.21 17.61
N ASP A 458 13.54 -9.52 17.36
CA ASP A 458 13.29 -10.11 16.04
C ASP A 458 11.78 -10.31 15.84
N PRO A 459 11.13 -9.58 14.91
CA PRO A 459 9.70 -9.74 14.65
C PRO A 459 9.33 -11.16 14.20
N THR A 460 10.25 -11.89 13.56
CA THR A 460 10.01 -13.26 13.08
C THR A 460 10.00 -14.29 14.22
N GLN A 461 10.46 -13.91 15.41
CA GLN A 461 10.50 -14.76 16.61
C GLN A 461 9.53 -14.29 17.70
N ALA A 462 8.72 -13.26 17.43
CA ALA A 462 7.83 -12.65 18.41
C ALA A 462 6.75 -13.62 18.90
N THR A 463 6.73 -13.90 20.21
CA THR A 463 5.83 -14.88 20.81
C THR A 463 4.34 -14.52 20.58
N HIS A 464 3.54 -15.53 20.21
CA HIS A 464 2.11 -15.48 19.91
C HIS A 464 1.35 -16.10 21.07
N MET A 465 0.44 -15.35 21.68
CA MET A 465 -0.18 -15.72 22.95
C MET A 465 -1.68 -15.95 22.78
N THR A 466 -2.13 -17.17 23.06
CA THR A 466 -3.53 -17.41 23.41
C THR A 466 -3.80 -16.89 24.83
N LEU A 467 -4.82 -16.05 24.98
CA LEU A 467 -5.26 -15.59 26.30
C LEU A 467 -6.30 -16.55 26.87
N THR A 468 -6.06 -17.02 28.10
CA THR A 468 -6.98 -17.85 28.89
C THR A 468 -7.32 -17.23 30.25
N ALA A 469 -6.62 -16.13 30.60
CA ALA A 469 -6.77 -15.34 31.81
C ALA A 469 -6.16 -13.95 31.56
N ASN A 470 -6.51 -12.98 32.40
CA ASN A 470 -5.85 -11.67 32.41
C ASN A 470 -4.36 -11.84 32.77
N ARG A 471 -3.48 -10.99 32.22
CA ARG A 471 -2.03 -11.10 32.40
C ARG A 471 -1.37 -9.76 32.72
N THR A 472 -0.25 -9.84 33.42
CA THR A 472 0.68 -8.72 33.59
C THR A 472 1.97 -9.03 32.86
N ILE A 473 2.41 -8.15 31.96
CA ILE A 473 3.58 -8.31 31.10
C ILE A 473 4.39 -7.01 31.16
N ASN A 474 5.60 -7.08 31.72
CA ASN A 474 6.48 -5.92 31.83
C ASN A 474 7.57 -5.98 30.76
N PHE A 475 7.92 -4.83 30.19
CA PHE A 475 8.96 -4.69 29.17
C PHE A 475 10.13 -3.89 29.72
N ALA A 476 11.33 -4.46 29.64
CA ALA A 476 12.58 -3.77 29.97
C ALA A 476 13.33 -3.49 28.67
N LEU A 477 13.34 -2.22 28.23
CA LEU A 477 13.90 -1.83 26.93
C LEU A 477 15.42 -1.67 27.02
N PRO A 478 16.21 -2.28 26.12
CA PRO A 478 17.65 -2.03 26.04
C PRO A 478 17.96 -0.67 25.42
N LYS A 479 18.97 0.04 25.93
CA LYS A 479 19.55 1.22 25.26
C LYS A 479 20.25 0.81 23.96
N ARG A 480 20.22 1.67 22.95
CA ARG A 480 21.19 1.61 21.85
C ARG A 480 22.58 1.99 22.39
N PRO A 481 23.65 1.29 22.01
CA PRO A 481 25.00 1.70 22.34
C PRO A 481 25.38 2.96 21.54
N VAL A 482 26.11 3.90 22.15
CA VAL A 482 26.52 5.13 21.44
C VAL A 482 27.82 4.85 20.66
N PHE A 483 27.70 4.70 19.34
CA PHE A 483 28.82 4.48 18.44
C PHE A 483 28.67 5.34 17.18
N ASN A 484 29.79 5.82 16.62
CA ASN A 484 29.82 6.64 15.43
C ASN A 484 29.80 5.76 14.16
N ASN A 485 28.88 4.79 14.10
CA ASN A 485 28.79 3.82 13.02
C ASN A 485 27.38 3.77 12.40
N SER A 486 27.32 3.34 11.15
CA SER A 486 26.08 3.22 10.40
C SER A 486 26.13 2.22 9.24
N ILE A 487 24.97 1.68 8.91
CA ILE A 487 24.68 0.94 7.67
C ILE A 487 23.48 1.61 7.01
N SER A 488 23.60 2.02 5.75
CA SER A 488 22.52 2.66 5.00
C SER A 488 22.44 2.16 3.56
N GLY A 489 21.24 2.24 2.96
CA GLY A 489 20.98 1.73 1.63
C GLY A 489 19.53 1.96 1.20
N THR A 490 19.10 1.24 0.18
CA THR A 490 17.73 1.22 -0.33
C THR A 490 17.22 -0.21 -0.46
N VAL A 491 15.91 -0.41 -0.34
CA VAL A 491 15.23 -1.62 -0.83
C VAL A 491 14.50 -1.26 -2.11
N GLN A 492 14.69 -2.04 -3.17
CA GLN A 492 14.14 -1.74 -4.49
C GLN A 492 13.67 -3.01 -5.21
N ASN A 493 12.91 -2.86 -6.28
CA ASN A 493 12.67 -3.93 -7.25
C ASN A 493 13.75 -3.95 -8.35
N ARG A 494 13.69 -4.92 -9.28
CA ARG A 494 14.64 -5.02 -10.42
C ARG A 494 14.60 -3.84 -11.40
N ASP A 495 13.52 -3.05 -11.42
CA ASP A 495 13.40 -1.84 -12.24
C ASP A 495 14.08 -0.62 -11.59
N GLY A 496 14.59 -0.76 -10.35
CA GLY A 496 15.17 0.32 -9.56
C GLY A 496 14.15 1.16 -8.78
N ASN A 497 12.87 0.76 -8.75
CA ASN A 497 11.85 1.45 -7.96
C ASN A 497 12.00 1.12 -6.48
N GLY A 498 12.08 2.14 -5.63
CA GLY A 498 12.14 1.98 -4.17
C GLY A 498 10.88 1.32 -3.60
N LEU A 499 11.05 0.47 -2.58
CA LEU A 499 9.97 -0.32 -1.98
C LEU A 499 9.71 0.06 -0.53
N SER A 500 8.43 0.13 -0.14
CA SER A 500 8.04 0.10 1.27
C SER A 500 8.30 -1.29 1.84
N ALA A 501 9.19 -1.36 2.83
CA ALA A 501 9.78 -2.60 3.31
C ALA A 501 10.27 -2.46 4.76
N THR A 502 10.47 -3.60 5.41
CA THR A 502 11.19 -3.70 6.67
C THR A 502 12.55 -4.35 6.40
N VAL A 503 13.62 -3.74 6.91
CA VAL A 503 14.98 -4.27 6.86
C VAL A 503 15.40 -4.74 8.26
N LEU A 504 15.89 -5.97 8.34
CA LEU A 504 16.45 -6.57 9.54
C LEU A 504 17.97 -6.71 9.39
N ALA A 505 18.73 -6.10 10.30
CA ALA A 505 20.16 -6.33 10.44
C ALA A 505 20.42 -7.37 11.55
N TYR A 506 20.82 -8.57 11.16
CA TYR A 506 21.15 -9.67 12.04
C TYR A 506 22.64 -9.66 12.38
N ARG A 507 23.00 -9.49 13.65
CA ARG A 507 24.37 -9.64 14.14
C ARG A 507 24.71 -11.13 14.30
N ILE A 508 25.75 -11.61 13.63
CA ILE A 508 26.15 -13.02 13.60
C ILE A 508 27.25 -13.34 14.64
N ALA A 509 28.14 -12.40 14.95
CA ALA A 509 29.26 -12.64 15.85
C ALA A 509 29.53 -11.49 16.83
N ALA A 510 29.76 -11.87 18.09
CA ALA A 510 30.55 -11.11 19.06
C ALA A 510 31.86 -11.90 19.28
N SER A 511 33.00 -11.24 19.33
CA SER A 511 34.33 -11.88 19.35
C SER A 511 34.69 -12.69 20.60
N ASN A 512 33.77 -12.88 21.57
CA ASN A 512 34.17 -13.29 22.93
C ASN A 512 33.16 -14.15 23.74
N ASN A 513 31.93 -14.44 23.31
CA ASN A 513 30.97 -15.11 24.22
C ASN A 513 29.92 -15.99 23.53
N THR A 514 29.74 -17.21 24.04
CA THR A 514 28.80 -18.25 23.56
C THR A 514 27.37 -18.09 24.08
N ALA A 515 27.02 -16.91 24.59
CA ALA A 515 25.65 -16.57 24.96
C ALA A 515 24.90 -16.03 23.74
N ASN A 516 24.03 -16.88 23.17
CA ASN A 516 23.21 -16.61 21.98
C ASN A 516 22.23 -15.42 22.17
N TYR A 517 22.72 -14.21 21.92
CA TYR A 517 21.89 -13.01 21.73
C TYR A 517 22.10 -12.48 20.31
N TRP A 518 21.33 -13.00 19.35
CA TRP A 518 21.19 -12.40 18.02
C TRP A 518 20.39 -11.10 18.14
N SER A 519 21.06 -10.01 18.48
CA SER A 519 20.44 -8.68 18.50
C SER A 519 20.10 -8.27 17.06
N THR A 520 18.83 -8.36 16.70
CA THR A 520 18.31 -7.84 15.44
C THR A 520 17.99 -6.36 15.55
N ARG A 521 18.47 -5.58 14.59
CA ARG A 521 18.04 -4.18 14.43
C ARG A 521 17.04 -4.12 13.29
N THR A 522 15.95 -3.40 13.50
CA THR A 522 14.88 -3.21 12.50
C THR A 522 14.87 -1.76 12.03
N ALA A 523 14.79 -1.55 10.72
CA ALA A 523 14.53 -0.25 10.09
C ALA A 523 13.34 -0.37 9.13
N GLN A 524 12.50 0.66 9.08
CA GLN A 524 11.50 0.81 8.01
C GLN A 524 12.14 1.60 6.87
N THR A 525 11.79 1.29 5.62
CA THR A 525 12.18 2.12 4.49
C THR A 525 11.25 3.33 4.34
N ASP A 526 11.77 4.41 3.78
CA ASP A 526 10.95 5.45 3.18
C ASP A 526 10.12 4.87 2.02
N ALA A 527 8.83 5.19 1.97
CA ALA A 527 7.89 4.54 1.05
C ALA A 527 8.03 4.97 -0.42
N ALA A 528 8.67 6.11 -0.69
CA ALA A 528 8.86 6.63 -2.06
C ALA A 528 10.24 6.29 -2.64
N THR A 529 11.27 6.23 -1.79
CA THR A 529 12.67 6.05 -2.20
C THR A 529 13.24 4.67 -1.83
N GLY A 530 12.55 3.92 -0.97
CA GLY A 530 13.06 2.67 -0.40
C GLY A 530 14.25 2.84 0.56
N ALA A 531 14.63 4.08 0.91
CA ALA A 531 15.82 4.35 1.71
C ALA A 531 15.67 3.88 3.16
N TYR A 532 16.72 3.25 3.71
CA TYR A 532 16.81 2.85 5.12
C TYR A 532 18.18 3.21 5.72
N SER A 533 18.21 3.33 7.04
CA SER A 533 19.46 3.46 7.79
C SER A 533 19.40 2.78 9.15
N PHE A 534 20.56 2.33 9.60
CA PHE A 534 20.86 1.91 10.95
C PHE A 534 22.01 2.78 11.46
N SER A 535 21.87 3.32 12.65
CA SER A 535 22.94 4.01 13.40
C SER A 535 23.23 3.26 14.69
N ASN A 536 24.34 3.57 15.39
CA ASN A 536 24.54 3.14 16.78
C ASN A 536 24.44 1.61 16.93
N LEU A 537 25.12 0.88 16.05
CA LEU A 537 25.16 -0.58 15.96
C LEU A 537 26.23 -1.13 16.90
N SER A 538 25.93 -2.22 17.63
CA SER A 538 26.96 -2.97 18.35
C SER A 538 28.01 -3.50 17.38
N THR A 539 29.29 -3.48 17.76
CA THR A 539 30.37 -3.97 16.88
C THR A 539 30.23 -5.47 16.57
N GLY A 540 30.63 -5.89 15.37
CA GLY A 540 30.53 -7.27 14.89
C GLY A 540 30.08 -7.40 13.44
N ASP A 541 29.93 -8.63 12.97
CA ASP A 541 29.48 -8.92 11.60
C ASP A 541 27.95 -8.98 11.50
N TYR A 542 27.40 -8.36 10.46
CA TYR A 542 25.98 -8.31 10.15
C TYR A 542 25.65 -8.94 8.81
N VAL A 543 24.48 -9.56 8.70
CA VAL A 543 23.77 -9.74 7.42
C VAL A 543 22.46 -8.97 7.46
N LEU A 544 22.07 -8.42 6.31
CA LEU A 544 20.81 -7.71 6.16
C LEU A 544 19.79 -8.61 5.46
N MET A 545 18.53 -8.54 5.87
CA MET A 545 17.38 -9.15 5.20
C MET A 545 16.33 -8.08 4.99
N ALA A 546 15.61 -8.10 3.87
CA ALA A 546 14.44 -7.25 3.68
C ALA A 546 13.21 -8.08 3.29
N TYR A 547 12.04 -7.58 3.71
CA TYR A 547 10.74 -8.03 3.22
C TYR A 547 9.86 -6.81 2.95
N SER A 548 9.12 -6.84 1.84
CA SER A 548 8.18 -5.76 1.52
C SER A 548 7.05 -5.73 2.57
N ARG A 549 6.61 -4.52 2.91
CA ARG A 549 5.50 -4.29 3.82
C ARG A 549 4.20 -4.27 3.01
N TRP A 550 3.18 -4.96 3.49
CA TRP A 550 1.84 -4.92 2.88
C TRP A 550 1.34 -3.47 2.76
N SER A 551 0.99 -3.10 1.54
CA SER A 551 0.51 -1.78 1.16
C SER A 551 -1.02 -1.79 1.16
N ASN A 552 -1.63 -0.91 1.94
CA ASN A 552 -3.10 -0.77 1.99
C ASN A 552 -3.65 0.03 0.78
N SER A 553 -2.84 0.26 -0.26
CA SER A 553 -3.28 1.00 -1.45
C SER A 553 -4.10 0.09 -2.36
N PRO A 554 -5.34 0.46 -2.74
CA PRO A 554 -6.13 -0.31 -3.70
C PRO A 554 -5.54 -0.32 -5.11
N ASN A 555 -4.50 0.48 -5.36
CA ASN A 555 -3.73 0.49 -6.62
C ASN A 555 -2.46 -0.39 -6.54
N ASP A 556 -2.12 -0.96 -5.38
CA ASP A 556 -0.98 -1.88 -5.22
C ASP A 556 -1.37 -3.32 -5.63
N THR A 557 -1.93 -3.41 -6.83
CA THR A 557 -2.29 -4.67 -7.43
C THR A 557 -1.02 -5.36 -7.95
N LEU A 558 -0.77 -6.58 -7.45
CA LEU A 558 -0.10 -7.71 -8.14
C LEU A 558 1.40 -7.98 -7.86
N ASN A 559 2.17 -7.12 -7.17
CA ASN A 559 3.60 -7.40 -6.93
C ASN A 559 3.90 -7.87 -5.49
N TRP A 560 3.76 -9.18 -5.24
CA TRP A 560 4.34 -9.82 -4.06
C TRP A 560 5.86 -9.90 -4.23
N TYR A 561 6.63 -9.20 -3.39
CA TYR A 561 8.10 -9.33 -3.40
C TYR A 561 8.55 -10.47 -2.48
N LEU A 562 9.40 -11.37 -2.97
CA LEU A 562 10.04 -12.38 -2.13
C LEU A 562 10.98 -11.70 -1.12
N PRO A 563 10.85 -12.03 0.18
CA PRO A 563 11.89 -11.71 1.15
C PRO A 563 13.23 -12.32 0.77
N GLY A 564 14.32 -11.64 1.14
CA GLY A 564 15.66 -12.14 0.87
C GLY A 564 16.76 -11.37 1.61
N TYR A 565 17.94 -11.97 1.63
CA TYR A 565 19.14 -11.42 2.24
C TYR A 565 19.95 -10.59 1.24
N TYR A 566 20.56 -9.52 1.74
CA TYR A 566 21.40 -8.63 0.95
C TYR A 566 22.59 -9.35 0.31
N LYS A 567 22.75 -9.14 -1.00
CA LYS A 567 23.92 -9.58 -1.76
C LYS A 567 24.51 -8.38 -2.51
N GLU A 568 25.80 -8.12 -2.30
CA GLU A 568 26.51 -7.04 -2.97
C GLU A 568 26.47 -7.23 -4.49
N GLY A 569 25.94 -6.24 -5.21
CA GLY A 569 25.91 -6.24 -6.68
C GLY A 569 24.99 -7.28 -7.34
N ALA A 570 24.06 -7.89 -6.59
CA ALA A 570 23.13 -8.90 -7.12
C ALA A 570 21.73 -8.79 -6.48
N ASP A 571 20.79 -9.58 -6.99
CA ASP A 571 19.47 -9.76 -6.36
C ASP A 571 19.60 -10.39 -4.96
N ALA A 572 18.60 -10.14 -4.11
CA ALA A 572 18.54 -10.72 -2.77
C ALA A 572 18.48 -12.26 -2.82
N VAL A 573 19.32 -12.91 -2.01
CA VAL A 573 19.47 -14.37 -1.94
C VAL A 573 18.56 -14.96 -0.86
N SER A 574 18.09 -16.19 -1.06
CA SER A 574 17.22 -16.86 -0.07
C SER A 574 18.02 -17.52 1.07
N ASP A 575 19.26 -17.94 0.81
CA ASP A 575 20.16 -18.51 1.81
C ASP A 575 20.98 -17.39 2.50
N TRP A 576 20.92 -17.32 3.83
CA TRP A 576 21.67 -16.33 4.59
C TRP A 576 23.19 -16.58 4.60
N PHE A 577 23.66 -17.79 4.28
CA PHE A 577 25.09 -18.07 4.09
C PHE A 577 25.64 -17.43 2.82
N GLU A 578 24.81 -17.25 1.80
CA GLU A 578 25.20 -16.58 0.56
C GLU A 578 25.23 -15.05 0.71
N ALA A 579 24.59 -14.50 1.74
CA ALA A 579 24.46 -13.06 1.98
C ALA A 579 25.82 -12.35 2.17
N THR A 580 25.91 -11.10 1.74
CA THR A 580 27.09 -10.27 2.01
C THR A 580 27.14 -9.92 3.50
N ARG A 581 28.24 -10.31 4.15
CA ARG A 581 28.54 -9.90 5.53
C ARG A 581 29.11 -8.49 5.56
N ILE A 582 28.58 -7.66 6.44
CA ILE A 582 29.04 -6.30 6.70
C ILE A 582 29.67 -6.29 8.09
N SER A 583 30.99 -6.18 8.15
CA SER A 583 31.68 -6.01 9.43
C SER A 583 31.55 -4.56 9.90
N VAL A 584 31.24 -4.36 11.18
CA VAL A 584 30.99 -3.05 11.80
C VAL A 584 31.86 -2.90 13.05
N ASP A 585 32.75 -1.92 13.05
CA ASP A 585 33.43 -1.41 14.25
C ASP A 585 32.73 -0.15 14.80
N GLU A 586 33.33 0.51 15.80
CA GLU A 586 32.76 1.69 16.47
C GLU A 586 32.63 2.94 15.57
N ASN A 587 33.31 2.96 14.41
CA ASN A 587 33.40 4.11 13.50
C ASN A 587 32.99 3.75 12.05
N THR A 588 32.58 2.51 11.80
CA THR A 588 32.26 2.01 10.46
C THR A 588 30.99 2.67 9.92
N ASN A 589 31.11 3.50 8.89
CA ASN A 589 29.98 4.11 8.22
C ASN A 589 29.92 3.58 6.78
N THR A 590 28.85 2.85 6.45
CA THR A 590 28.64 2.25 5.12
C THR A 590 27.32 2.70 4.52
N SER A 591 27.34 2.99 3.22
CA SER A 591 26.20 3.42 2.42
C SER A 591 26.11 2.61 1.13
N GLY A 592 25.02 2.79 0.37
CA GLY A 592 24.82 2.11 -0.92
C GLY A 592 24.45 0.63 -0.83
N ARG A 593 24.08 0.13 0.37
CA ARG A 593 23.69 -1.27 0.59
C ARG A 593 22.30 -1.55 -0.01
N THR A 594 22.25 -1.70 -1.33
CA THR A 594 20.99 -1.81 -2.08
C THR A 594 20.48 -3.26 -2.07
N ILE A 595 19.28 -3.48 -1.52
CA ILE A 595 18.63 -4.79 -1.46
C ILE A 595 17.58 -4.86 -2.58
N THR A 596 17.93 -5.50 -3.70
CA THR A 596 17.00 -5.73 -4.81
C THR A 596 16.14 -6.96 -4.53
N LEU A 597 14.85 -6.78 -4.22
CA LEU A 597 13.91 -7.88 -4.01
C LEU A 597 13.35 -8.40 -5.33
N LEU A 598 13.15 -9.71 -5.38
CA LEU A 598 12.56 -10.39 -6.54
C LEU A 598 11.03 -10.28 -6.50
N THR A 599 10.41 -9.79 -7.57
CA THR A 599 8.96 -9.90 -7.75
C THR A 599 8.58 -11.36 -7.96
N ALA A 600 7.65 -11.90 -7.16
CA ALA A 600 7.05 -13.21 -7.44
C ALA A 600 6.24 -13.15 -8.73
N ALA A 601 6.34 -14.20 -9.53
CA ALA A 601 5.38 -14.47 -10.59
C ALA A 601 3.97 -14.58 -10.01
N GLN A 602 2.98 -14.18 -10.81
CA GLN A 602 1.57 -14.36 -10.47
C GLN A 602 1.29 -15.84 -10.13
N LYS A 603 0.56 -16.05 -9.04
CA LYS A 603 0.13 -17.36 -8.55
C LYS A 603 -0.93 -17.94 -9.49
N ASN A 604 -0.46 -18.51 -10.59
CA ASN A 604 -1.28 -18.96 -11.71
C ASN A 604 -1.80 -20.40 -11.54
N GLY A 605 -1.31 -21.14 -10.55
CA GLY A 605 -1.76 -22.51 -10.24
C GLY A 605 -2.47 -22.59 -8.89
N THR A 606 -2.90 -23.81 -8.55
CA THR A 606 -3.74 -24.10 -7.38
C THR A 606 -3.07 -25.04 -6.38
N GLY A 607 -1.82 -25.42 -6.63
CA GLY A 607 -1.06 -26.31 -5.77
C GLY A 607 -0.62 -25.65 -4.46
N ARG A 608 -0.32 -26.48 -3.45
CA ARG A 608 0.05 -26.06 -2.10
C ARG A 608 1.23 -26.87 -1.57
N ILE A 609 2.10 -26.23 -0.80
CA ILE A 609 3.11 -26.90 0.04
C ILE A 609 2.91 -26.44 1.47
N ARG A 610 2.71 -27.37 2.40
CA ARG A 610 2.62 -27.10 3.84
C ARG A 610 3.60 -27.99 4.59
N GLY A 611 4.05 -27.59 5.76
CA GLY A 611 5.11 -28.33 6.44
C GLY A 611 5.48 -27.82 7.82
N THR A 612 6.44 -28.50 8.45
CA THR A 612 6.97 -28.18 9.78
C THR A 612 8.49 -28.15 9.79
N VAL A 613 9.10 -27.09 10.32
CA VAL A 613 10.55 -26.96 10.47
C VAL A 613 10.94 -27.08 11.94
N ALA A 614 11.87 -27.99 12.26
CA ALA A 614 12.33 -28.22 13.63
C ALA A 614 13.85 -28.47 13.72
N GLU A 615 14.39 -28.36 14.94
CA GLU A 615 15.79 -28.58 15.26
C GLU A 615 16.11 -30.08 15.33
N GLY A 616 16.97 -30.56 14.42
CA GLY A 616 17.24 -31.99 14.22
C GLY A 616 18.61 -32.45 14.69
N ALA A 617 18.67 -33.19 15.79
CA ALA A 617 19.90 -33.84 16.29
C ALA A 617 20.29 -35.12 15.50
N GLY A 618 20.08 -35.16 14.18
CA GLY A 618 20.45 -36.29 13.31
C GLY A 618 19.61 -37.57 13.51
N ARG A 619 18.40 -37.48 14.07
CA ARG A 619 17.45 -38.60 14.11
C ARG A 619 16.65 -38.67 12.82
N THR A 620 16.53 -39.87 12.24
CA THR A 620 15.74 -40.13 11.03
C THR A 620 14.28 -39.74 11.27
N ILE A 621 13.80 -38.73 10.54
CA ILE A 621 12.39 -38.32 10.58
C ILE A 621 11.55 -39.45 9.98
N LYS A 622 10.61 -40.01 10.75
CA LYS A 622 9.53 -40.81 10.18
C LYS A 622 8.58 -39.87 9.44
N GLN A 623 8.24 -40.21 8.19
CA GLN A 623 7.20 -39.48 7.45
C GLN A 623 5.89 -39.51 8.26
N GLY A 624 5.35 -38.33 8.52
CA GLY A 624 4.13 -38.12 9.32
C GLY A 624 3.92 -36.62 9.61
N PRO A 625 2.68 -36.18 9.88
CA PRO A 625 2.32 -34.76 9.93
C PRO A 625 2.73 -34.01 11.21
N GLN A 626 3.39 -34.66 12.18
CA GLN A 626 3.90 -34.00 13.39
C GLN A 626 5.26 -34.55 13.82
N LEU A 627 6.20 -33.63 14.08
CA LEU A 627 7.53 -33.93 14.61
C LEU A 627 7.49 -34.11 16.13
N GLY A 628 7.04 -35.29 16.57
CA GLY A 628 6.98 -35.65 17.99
C GLY A 628 8.34 -35.56 18.70
N GLY A 629 8.54 -34.48 19.48
CA GLY A 629 9.69 -34.29 20.37
C GLY A 629 10.89 -33.53 19.79
N ALA A 630 10.78 -32.96 18.58
CA ALA A 630 11.78 -32.01 18.07
C ALA A 630 11.39 -30.57 18.47
N LYS A 631 12.37 -29.71 18.73
CA LYS A 631 12.11 -28.31 19.08
C LYS A 631 11.75 -27.51 17.82
N PRO A 632 10.56 -26.87 17.75
CA PRO A 632 10.15 -26.15 16.55
C PRO A 632 11.02 -24.92 16.29
N ILE A 633 11.20 -24.59 15.01
CA ILE A 633 11.99 -23.45 14.55
C ILE A 633 11.02 -22.39 14.03
N ALA A 634 10.74 -21.39 14.85
CA ALA A 634 9.98 -20.20 14.45
C ALA A 634 10.81 -19.24 13.59
N GLY A 635 10.17 -18.45 12.71
CA GLY A 635 10.81 -17.39 11.94
C GLY A 635 11.79 -17.83 10.85
N ALA A 636 11.83 -19.11 10.47
CA ALA A 636 12.55 -19.55 9.28
C ALA A 636 11.80 -19.08 8.02
N LEU A 637 12.53 -18.45 7.10
CA LEU A 637 12.05 -18.07 5.78
C LEU A 637 12.06 -19.29 4.87
N VAL A 638 10.90 -19.65 4.32
CA VAL A 638 10.75 -20.64 3.25
C VAL A 638 10.46 -19.88 1.96
N THR A 639 11.35 -19.94 0.96
CA THR A 639 11.08 -19.40 -0.39
C THR A 639 10.88 -20.53 -1.38
N ALA A 640 9.99 -20.32 -2.36
CA ALA A 640 9.69 -21.25 -3.43
C ALA A 640 10.00 -20.63 -4.80
N LYS A 641 10.72 -21.39 -5.64
CA LYS A 641 11.04 -21.08 -7.04
C LYS A 641 10.67 -22.26 -7.94
N THR A 642 10.39 -22.04 -9.22
CA THR A 642 10.23 -23.13 -10.19
C THR A 642 11.58 -23.83 -10.47
N ALA A 643 11.57 -24.93 -11.23
CA ALA A 643 12.79 -25.61 -11.66
C ALA A 643 13.75 -24.69 -12.44
N GLU A 644 13.20 -23.74 -13.21
CA GLU A 644 13.89 -22.72 -14.00
C GLU A 644 14.45 -21.57 -13.13
N GLY A 645 14.03 -21.48 -11.87
CA GLY A 645 14.48 -20.46 -10.91
C GLY A 645 13.53 -19.27 -10.74
N GLU A 646 12.38 -19.26 -11.41
CA GLU A 646 11.39 -18.18 -11.30
C GLU A 646 10.72 -18.18 -9.91
N PRO A 647 10.66 -17.04 -9.20
CA PRO A 647 10.11 -16.95 -7.86
C PRO A 647 8.58 -17.04 -7.86
N VAL A 648 8.00 -17.92 -7.02
CA VAL A 648 6.54 -18.18 -7.00
C VAL A 648 5.89 -18.03 -5.62
N GLY A 649 6.67 -17.95 -4.55
CA GLY A 649 6.13 -17.68 -3.22
C GLY A 649 7.15 -17.66 -2.10
N ALA A 650 6.70 -17.23 -0.92
CA ALA A 650 7.43 -17.38 0.33
C ALA A 650 6.46 -17.50 1.51
N ALA A 651 6.93 -18.07 2.62
CA ALA A 651 6.26 -18.10 3.92
C ALA A 651 7.30 -18.01 5.04
N TYR A 652 6.86 -17.64 6.25
CA TYR A 652 7.63 -17.80 7.46
C TYR A 652 7.01 -18.88 8.33
N THR A 653 7.84 -19.65 9.03
CA THR A 653 7.38 -20.66 9.98
C THR A 653 6.84 -20.01 11.26
N ASN A 654 5.67 -20.45 11.73
CA ASN A 654 5.09 -20.00 13.00
C ASN A 654 5.85 -20.60 14.22
N GLN A 655 5.35 -20.39 15.44
CA GLN A 655 5.97 -20.93 16.67
C GLN A 655 5.96 -22.44 16.82
N ASN A 656 5.06 -23.15 16.14
CA ASN A 656 5.07 -24.60 16.04
C ASN A 656 6.03 -25.10 14.93
N GLY A 657 6.71 -24.18 14.23
CA GLY A 657 7.53 -24.47 13.07
C GLY A 657 6.72 -24.64 11.77
N GLU A 658 5.40 -24.44 11.80
CA GLU A 658 4.50 -24.72 10.68
C GLU A 658 4.56 -23.59 9.63
N PHE A 659 4.49 -23.95 8.35
CA PHE A 659 4.39 -23.02 7.22
C PHE A 659 3.44 -23.55 6.14
N GLU A 660 2.87 -22.66 5.33
CA GLU A 660 2.15 -23.01 4.10
C GLU A 660 2.43 -21.99 2.98
N ILE A 661 2.63 -22.48 1.76
CA ILE A 661 2.73 -21.70 0.52
C ILE A 661 1.69 -22.23 -0.47
N SER A 662 0.68 -21.42 -0.77
CA SER A 662 -0.48 -21.76 -1.62
C SER A 662 -0.46 -21.00 -2.95
N GLY A 663 -1.22 -21.48 -3.95
CA GLY A 663 -1.31 -20.89 -5.28
C GLY A 663 -0.10 -21.17 -6.17
N LEU A 664 0.59 -22.28 -5.91
CA LEU A 664 1.79 -22.68 -6.65
C LEU A 664 1.41 -23.31 -8.01
N PRO A 665 2.19 -23.05 -9.07
CA PRO A 665 2.02 -23.73 -10.35
C PRO A 665 2.31 -25.23 -10.23
N ASN A 666 1.67 -26.01 -11.10
CA ASN A 666 1.98 -27.43 -11.30
C ASN A 666 3.42 -27.61 -11.82
N GLY A 667 4.18 -28.53 -11.22
CA GLY A 667 5.55 -28.85 -11.58
C GLY A 667 6.50 -28.93 -10.38
N THR A 668 7.80 -29.11 -10.67
CA THR A 668 8.85 -29.22 -9.64
C THR A 668 9.23 -27.85 -9.09
N MET A 669 9.02 -27.65 -7.79
CA MET A 669 9.38 -26.46 -7.04
C MET A 669 10.67 -26.69 -6.24
N LYS A 670 11.59 -25.72 -6.31
CA LYS A 670 12.80 -25.63 -5.49
C LYS A 670 12.51 -24.75 -4.27
N LEU A 671 12.62 -25.34 -3.08
CA LEU A 671 12.44 -24.66 -1.81
C LEU A 671 13.80 -24.38 -1.16
N THR A 672 13.96 -23.17 -0.63
CA THR A 672 15.05 -22.82 0.29
C THR A 672 14.46 -22.45 1.64
N ILE A 673 14.84 -23.18 2.69
CA ILE A 673 14.47 -22.93 4.09
C ILE A 673 15.70 -22.34 4.79
N SER A 674 15.58 -21.10 5.27
CA SER A 674 16.69 -20.28 5.73
C SER A 674 16.36 -19.59 7.06
N ARG A 675 17.26 -19.68 8.03
CA ARG A 675 17.17 -18.96 9.30
C ARG A 675 18.57 -18.64 9.80
N VAL A 676 18.85 -17.37 10.09
CA VAL A 676 20.15 -16.95 10.61
C VAL A 676 20.48 -17.73 11.89
N GLY A 677 21.69 -18.28 11.95
CA GLY A 677 22.12 -19.16 13.04
C GLY A 677 21.77 -20.65 12.86
N TYR A 678 21.16 -21.06 11.74
CA TYR A 678 20.93 -22.47 11.37
C TYR A 678 21.47 -22.75 9.97
N GLY A 679 21.91 -23.98 9.72
CA GLY A 679 22.23 -24.47 8.37
C GLY A 679 21.00 -24.40 7.46
N ALA A 680 21.07 -23.68 6.36
CA ALA A 680 19.99 -23.61 5.38
C ALA A 680 19.73 -24.98 4.74
N LYS A 681 18.48 -25.23 4.35
CA LYS A 681 18.05 -26.48 3.71
C LYS A 681 17.47 -26.17 2.33
N ASN A 682 17.91 -26.90 1.31
CA ASN A 682 17.29 -26.88 -0.01
C ASN A 682 16.55 -28.20 -0.24
N VAL A 683 15.34 -28.14 -0.79
CA VAL A 683 14.45 -29.30 -1.03
C VAL A 683 13.75 -29.11 -2.39
N GLU A 684 13.61 -30.19 -3.16
CA GLU A 684 12.77 -30.19 -4.37
C GLU A 684 11.46 -30.93 -4.10
N VAL A 685 10.34 -30.37 -4.55
CA VAL A 685 8.98 -30.89 -4.31
C VAL A 685 8.19 -30.82 -5.62
N ASN A 686 7.58 -31.93 -6.04
CA ASN A 686 6.63 -31.89 -7.16
C ASN A 686 5.25 -31.44 -6.66
N VAL A 687 4.73 -30.37 -7.23
CA VAL A 687 3.42 -29.79 -6.91
C VAL A 687 2.44 -30.11 -8.02
N GLU A 688 1.21 -30.48 -7.66
CA GLU A 688 0.10 -30.71 -8.59
C GLU A 688 -1.05 -29.76 -8.27
N ASP A 689 -1.81 -29.35 -9.28
CA ASP A 689 -2.98 -28.49 -9.10
C ASP A 689 -4.03 -29.12 -8.17
N GLY A 690 -4.64 -28.30 -7.32
CA GLY A 690 -5.62 -28.68 -6.30
C GLY A 690 -5.07 -29.51 -5.13
N LYS A 691 -3.79 -29.90 -5.14
CA LYS A 691 -3.19 -30.78 -4.11
C LYS A 691 -2.24 -30.03 -3.17
N ALA A 692 -2.18 -30.53 -1.93
CA ALA A 692 -1.20 -30.11 -0.94
C ALA A 692 -0.11 -31.17 -0.75
N VAL A 693 1.14 -30.75 -0.66
CA VAL A 693 2.27 -31.59 -0.27
C VAL A 693 2.70 -31.29 1.16
N ASP A 694 2.83 -32.34 1.98
CA ASP A 694 3.29 -32.28 3.37
C ASP A 694 4.81 -32.44 3.45
N LEU A 695 5.51 -31.42 3.98
CA LEU A 695 6.98 -31.37 4.05
C LEU A 695 7.53 -31.11 5.48
N PRO A 696 7.91 -32.16 6.23
CA PRO A 696 8.71 -32.00 7.45
C PRO A 696 10.18 -31.74 7.11
N VAL A 697 10.81 -30.76 7.77
CA VAL A 697 12.20 -30.34 7.56
C VAL A 697 12.97 -30.29 8.88
N ASP A 698 14.15 -30.92 8.93
CA ASP A 698 15.15 -30.67 9.97
C ASP A 698 16.15 -29.58 9.56
N MET A 699 16.48 -28.70 10.50
CA MET A 699 17.65 -27.82 10.43
C MET A 699 18.56 -28.06 11.63
N LYS A 700 19.86 -27.81 11.45
CA LYS A 700 20.88 -27.89 12.52
C LYS A 700 21.33 -26.48 12.89
N GLN A 701 21.49 -26.18 14.17
CA GLN A 701 22.03 -24.89 14.61
C GLN A 701 23.51 -24.74 14.18
N SER A 702 23.86 -23.60 13.61
CA SER A 702 25.22 -23.26 13.22
C SER A 702 26.06 -22.93 14.47
N GLY A 703 27.23 -23.56 14.61
CA GLY A 703 28.15 -23.29 15.70
C GLY A 703 27.95 -24.15 16.96
N THR A 704 27.04 -25.13 16.97
CA THR A 704 27.02 -26.15 18.03
C THR A 704 28.21 -27.10 17.88
N SER A 705 29.38 -26.68 18.37
CA SER A 705 30.29 -27.65 18.98
C SER A 705 29.60 -28.13 20.26
N GLY A 706 28.79 -29.18 20.15
CA GLY A 706 28.41 -29.95 21.33
C GLY A 706 29.69 -30.37 22.05
N VAL A 707 29.62 -30.49 23.38
CA VAL A 707 30.68 -31.14 24.15
C VAL A 707 30.58 -32.65 23.90
N GLU A 708 30.89 -33.05 22.66
CA GLU A 708 31.14 -34.43 22.31
C GLU A 708 32.58 -34.74 22.75
N THR A 709 32.73 -35.82 23.49
CA THR A 709 34.00 -36.16 24.13
C THR A 709 35.07 -36.35 23.05
N GLU A 710 36.13 -35.52 23.08
CA GLU A 710 37.30 -35.76 22.23
C GLU A 710 37.82 -37.17 22.49
N MET A 711 38.17 -37.89 21.42
CA MET A 711 38.77 -39.21 21.57
C MET A 711 40.10 -39.11 22.32
N ALA A 712 40.11 -39.58 23.58
CA ALA A 712 41.30 -39.58 24.42
C ALA A 712 42.46 -40.29 23.69
N ASN A 713 43.57 -39.56 23.54
CA ASN A 713 44.79 -39.91 22.80
C ASN A 713 45.08 -41.42 22.60
N THR A 714 45.14 -41.86 21.34
CA THR A 714 46.28 -42.68 20.83
C THR A 714 46.30 -42.94 19.31
N ALA A 715 45.26 -42.60 18.53
CA ALA A 715 45.26 -42.76 17.07
C ALA A 715 44.73 -41.51 16.35
N ARG A 716 45.57 -40.87 15.52
CA ARG A 716 45.24 -39.62 14.83
C ARG A 716 44.48 -39.86 13.53
N LEU A 717 43.40 -39.12 13.32
CA LEU A 717 42.78 -38.94 12.01
C LEU A 717 43.77 -38.24 11.07
N ALA A 718 44.21 -38.94 10.02
CA ALA A 718 45.17 -38.43 9.05
C ALA A 718 44.58 -38.45 7.63
N VAL A 719 44.83 -37.38 6.88
CA VAL A 719 44.47 -37.26 5.45
C VAL A 719 45.76 -37.10 4.66
N VAL A 720 46.01 -37.98 3.70
CA VAL A 720 47.24 -38.02 2.90
C VAL A 720 46.91 -38.24 1.41
N PRO A 721 47.46 -37.45 0.46
CA PRO A 721 48.28 -36.26 0.69
C PRO A 721 47.46 -35.09 1.25
N ASN A 722 48.16 -34.12 1.83
CA ASN A 722 47.59 -32.85 2.29
C ASN A 722 48.69 -31.79 2.18
N PRO A 723 48.63 -30.86 1.20
CA PRO A 723 47.52 -30.60 0.28
C PRO A 723 47.19 -31.74 -0.70
N VAL A 724 45.95 -31.77 -1.20
CA VAL A 724 45.44 -32.76 -2.16
C VAL A 724 44.92 -32.10 -3.44
N THR A 725 45.12 -32.76 -4.58
CA THR A 725 44.73 -32.27 -5.92
C THR A 725 43.56 -33.01 -6.58
N GLY A 726 43.11 -34.13 -5.98
CA GLY A 726 41.99 -34.93 -6.50
C GLY A 726 41.43 -35.88 -5.45
N ASN A 727 42.14 -36.98 -5.18
CA ASN A 727 41.71 -37.99 -4.20
C ASN A 727 42.67 -38.01 -3.00
N ALA A 728 42.11 -38.07 -1.79
CA ALA A 728 42.86 -38.24 -0.55
C ALA A 728 42.63 -39.62 0.04
N ARG A 729 43.54 -40.07 0.90
CA ARG A 729 43.39 -41.27 1.73
C ARG A 729 43.24 -40.87 3.19
N LEU A 730 42.10 -41.23 3.78
CA LEU A 730 41.84 -41.11 5.21
C LEU A 730 42.42 -42.33 5.93
N SER A 731 43.06 -42.11 7.07
CA SER A 731 43.51 -43.16 7.98
C SER A 731 43.08 -42.82 9.39
N PHE A 732 42.50 -43.80 10.09
CA PHE A 732 41.88 -43.60 11.41
C PHE A 732 41.78 -44.94 12.17
N VAL A 733 41.41 -44.87 13.46
CA VAL A 733 41.04 -46.06 14.25
C VAL A 733 39.58 -45.94 14.67
N ALA A 734 38.83 -47.03 14.58
CA ALA A 734 37.44 -47.13 14.99
C ALA A 734 37.22 -48.45 15.73
N ASN A 735 36.25 -48.52 16.65
CA ASN A 735 35.88 -49.76 17.35
C ASN A 735 34.46 -50.23 16.98
N GLY A 736 33.75 -49.52 16.11
CA GLY A 736 32.42 -49.85 15.61
C GLY A 736 32.44 -50.38 14.18
N THR A 737 31.26 -50.71 13.65
CA THR A 737 31.05 -51.21 12.28
C THR A 737 30.80 -50.10 11.24
N ALA A 738 30.59 -48.86 11.67
CA ALA A 738 30.46 -47.70 10.79
C ALA A 738 31.02 -46.42 11.41
N ALA A 739 31.41 -45.47 10.56
CA ALA A 739 31.77 -44.11 10.91
C ALA A 739 31.20 -43.11 9.89
N ASN A 740 30.79 -41.93 10.34
CA ASN A 740 30.35 -40.84 9.46
C ASN A 740 31.50 -39.86 9.24
N LEU A 741 31.90 -39.70 7.99
CA LEU A 741 32.85 -38.71 7.51
C LEU A 741 32.09 -37.46 7.08
N THR A 742 32.52 -36.28 7.51
CA THR A 742 31.99 -35.00 7.05
C THR A 742 33.14 -34.04 6.77
N VAL A 743 33.20 -33.52 5.54
CA VAL A 743 34.15 -32.47 5.13
C VAL A 743 33.43 -31.13 5.20
N LEU A 744 33.94 -30.23 6.03
CA LEU A 744 33.39 -28.90 6.27
C LEU A 744 34.33 -27.83 5.67
N SER A 745 33.83 -26.77 5.06
CA SER A 745 34.64 -25.55 4.87
C SER A 745 34.76 -24.76 6.18
N LEU A 746 35.69 -23.80 6.24
CA LEU A 746 35.96 -23.00 7.45
C LEU A 746 34.76 -22.16 7.94
N ASP A 747 33.77 -21.96 7.09
CA ASP A 747 32.48 -21.30 7.38
C ASP A 747 31.42 -22.24 7.99
N GLY A 748 31.73 -23.54 8.13
CA GLY A 748 30.84 -24.56 8.67
C GLY A 748 29.93 -25.25 7.65
N ARG A 749 30.00 -24.92 6.37
CA ARG A 749 29.21 -25.59 5.33
C ARG A 749 29.70 -27.03 5.12
N VAL A 750 28.78 -28.00 5.13
CA VAL A 750 29.06 -29.39 4.74
C VAL A 750 29.29 -29.43 3.22
N VAL A 751 30.48 -29.87 2.82
CA VAL A 751 30.91 -29.98 1.41
C VAL A 751 30.88 -31.44 0.94
N MET A 752 30.99 -32.38 1.88
CA MET A 752 30.84 -33.82 1.65
C MET A 752 30.38 -34.49 2.95
N GLU A 753 29.44 -35.42 2.88
CA GLU A 753 29.05 -36.29 4.00
C GLU A 753 28.92 -37.73 3.49
N GLN A 754 29.53 -38.68 4.19
CA GLN A 754 29.57 -40.09 3.77
C GLN A 754 29.62 -41.03 4.98
N THR A 755 28.75 -42.04 5.03
CA THR A 755 28.90 -43.17 5.95
C THR A 755 29.88 -44.20 5.38
N ILE A 756 30.88 -44.58 6.17
CA ILE A 756 31.93 -45.54 5.83
C ILE A 756 31.74 -46.78 6.70
N SER A 757 31.82 -47.98 6.12
CA SER A 757 31.89 -49.24 6.88
C SER A 757 33.28 -49.40 7.50
N THR A 758 33.34 -49.78 8.78
CA THR A 758 34.59 -49.85 9.54
C THR A 758 34.77 -51.22 10.21
N VAL A 759 36.02 -51.59 10.46
CA VAL A 759 36.39 -52.73 11.31
C VAL A 759 36.97 -52.23 12.63
N ALA A 760 36.97 -53.06 13.67
CA ALA A 760 37.64 -52.70 14.92
C ALA A 760 39.17 -52.62 14.71
N GLY A 761 39.78 -51.51 15.10
CA GLY A 761 41.21 -51.22 14.88
C GLY A 761 41.46 -50.20 13.77
N ALA A 762 42.59 -50.35 13.07
CA ALA A 762 43.02 -49.41 12.04
C ALA A 762 42.20 -49.56 10.74
N ASN A 763 41.68 -48.43 10.25
CA ASN A 763 40.87 -48.31 9.06
C ASN A 763 41.50 -47.32 8.10
N SER A 764 41.25 -47.50 6.80
CA SER A 764 41.66 -46.52 5.80
C SER A 764 40.75 -46.55 4.57
N THR A 765 40.20 -45.39 4.20
CA THR A 765 39.34 -45.22 3.02
C THR A 765 39.92 -44.19 2.06
N ALA A 766 39.59 -44.31 0.78
CA ALA A 766 39.73 -43.20 -0.15
C ALA A 766 38.60 -42.18 0.07
N ILE A 767 38.90 -40.91 -0.19
CA ILE A 767 37.96 -39.80 -0.29
C ILE A 767 38.17 -39.17 -1.67
N ASP A 768 37.12 -39.07 -2.47
CA ASP A 768 37.13 -38.32 -3.71
C ASP A 768 36.79 -36.85 -3.44
N LEU A 769 37.68 -35.95 -3.84
CA LEU A 769 37.55 -34.50 -3.68
C LEU A 769 37.64 -33.79 -5.03
N ALA A 770 37.52 -34.51 -6.16
CA ALA A 770 37.59 -33.93 -7.50
C ALA A 770 36.50 -32.86 -7.75
N GLY A 771 35.35 -32.98 -7.08
CA GLY A 771 34.28 -31.97 -7.08
C GLY A 771 34.51 -30.77 -6.13
N VAL A 772 35.47 -30.85 -5.22
CA VAL A 772 35.67 -29.86 -4.14
C VAL A 772 36.59 -28.72 -4.60
N ALA A 773 36.18 -27.48 -4.40
CA ALA A 773 36.93 -26.28 -4.79
C ALA A 773 38.25 -26.15 -4.01
N SER A 774 39.25 -25.47 -4.57
CA SER A 774 40.51 -25.16 -3.86
C SER A 774 40.24 -24.35 -2.59
N GLY A 775 40.84 -24.74 -1.46
CA GLY A 775 40.57 -24.10 -0.17
C GLY A 775 41.02 -24.93 1.04
N MET A 776 40.80 -24.37 2.23
CA MET A 776 41.00 -25.05 3.51
C MET A 776 39.67 -25.59 4.04
N TYR A 777 39.73 -26.82 4.54
CA TYR A 777 38.60 -27.60 5.03
C TYR A 777 38.94 -28.27 6.36
N VAL A 778 37.92 -28.64 7.13
CA VAL A 778 38.01 -29.49 8.31
C VAL A 778 37.35 -30.82 7.96
N VAL A 779 38.13 -31.90 8.00
CA VAL A 779 37.62 -33.27 7.88
C VAL A 779 37.30 -33.76 9.27
N THR A 780 36.03 -34.06 9.52
CA THR A 780 35.54 -34.64 10.77
C THR A 780 35.13 -36.10 10.54
N LEU A 781 35.43 -36.96 11.50
CA LEU A 781 35.05 -38.36 11.49
C LEU A 781 34.39 -38.70 12.82
N ARG A 782 33.12 -39.08 12.77
CA ARG A 782 32.31 -39.50 13.92
C ARG A 782 32.22 -41.02 13.97
N THR A 783 32.67 -41.60 15.06
CA THR A 783 32.57 -43.05 15.35
C THR A 783 31.62 -43.27 16.53
N SER A 784 31.38 -44.53 16.91
CA SER A 784 30.69 -44.88 18.16
C SER A 784 31.37 -44.34 19.43
N ASN A 785 32.65 -43.96 19.34
CA ASN A 785 33.50 -43.63 20.48
C ASN A 785 33.83 -42.13 20.58
N GLY A 786 33.21 -41.30 19.73
CA GLY A 786 33.45 -39.85 19.68
C GLY A 786 33.82 -39.35 18.28
N VAL A 787 34.18 -38.07 18.22
CA VAL A 787 34.56 -37.35 17.00
C VAL A 787 36.07 -37.10 17.00
N SER A 788 36.67 -37.21 15.83
CA SER A 788 38.03 -36.72 15.55
C SER A 788 37.98 -35.74 14.37
N ALA A 789 38.83 -34.73 14.38
CA ALA A 789 38.88 -33.70 13.34
C ALA A 789 40.33 -33.47 12.89
N THR A 790 40.52 -33.16 11.60
CA THR A 790 41.82 -32.80 11.05
C THR A 790 41.70 -31.81 9.89
N LYS A 791 42.72 -30.99 9.69
CA LYS A 791 42.74 -29.98 8.61
C LYS A 791 43.02 -30.65 7.26
N LEU A 792 42.35 -30.20 6.21
CA LEU A 792 42.59 -30.59 4.83
C LEU A 792 42.76 -29.34 3.96
N THR A 793 43.74 -29.35 3.07
CA THR A 793 43.93 -28.31 2.05
C THR A 793 43.70 -28.93 0.68
N VAL A 794 42.72 -28.44 -0.08
CA VAL A 794 42.56 -28.80 -1.49
C VAL A 794 43.28 -27.74 -2.32
N ALA A 795 44.22 -28.16 -3.15
CA ALA A 795 44.95 -27.31 -4.09
C ALA A 795 44.72 -27.85 -5.50
N ARG A 796 44.28 -26.99 -6.42
CA ARG A 796 44.17 -27.30 -7.86
C ARG A 796 45.14 -26.40 -8.61
#